data_AF-A0A959N2X8-F1
#
_entry.id   AF-A0A959N2X8-F1
#
_cell.length_a   1.000
_cell.length_b   1.000
_cell.length_c   1.000
_cell.angle_alpha   90.00
_cell.angle_beta   90.00
_cell.angle_gamma   90.00
#
_symmetry.space_group_name_H-M   'P 1'
#
loop_
_entity.id
_entity.type
_entity.pdbx_description
1 polymer ?
#
loop_
_entity_poly.entity_id
_entity_poly.type
_entity_poly.pdbx_seq_one_letter_code
_entity_poly.pdbx_strand_id
1 'polypeptide(L)'
;MKNFHKLLFLIFANLILISSVQSKTYYVNALTGSNSNTSSQAQNIATPWQTVAYAVTNAAIINGDNIVVAEGTYAGFELFKRVNIIGVWKDSDPGKNTIFNSTITLRAGTGNADKRMVLKNLRVAVTANDAIDVRESFITLENVYASSSANGFNGIRFNGSLLTDIVIESCNFDNSNKAGMYFPTTTGIDGLTMKNSTVNNNLYWGIAAFQTANNPRNINNVLISHCSFIDNNPANQIQGHSIYFEKLSNAVLENITVKTPPNMNWIGIDINLLARTDYVDISILNTRIIRDSPGSGIWVQARNDLNFPAAELDTVLIRGGSFTNCDTNIAFNRQVRTMTVEKCDLSTYSVYGLVNYTDQDGTIQAANNKWQNGGVPDTTVISGGLLTSGNPVISFMPSTSGIFIGMGIQGPGIPAGATVVGRTPNTIVMSSPATADGFIPQIGFAFNFATSTDIVRTSLNFVRTGNPLPNSIFNQANLSFPTLAAAIAGTTNGGTIWNIPSGTIPGNTVVNKNLKLISPGSGFLHSGSLTTFDQLTVTGALEMGSDFAVANDLAQGSGLTTIGNNNTLIVNGNITELGSVIGGPNSDIAIGGAGASTSIPDITGGVRNFYLNRAAGIQIVSDRLSINRLLFLGSGLMNLGMGNVVMGTHSSVYSPNPSSSYVSTDGSGVLEKLFAISSPTAFNYNVGLGNYSPVLAYFGSWTTTATSSLKVRTVNTKHPQNQCVTDYLNRYWVMDATDIAPYSANVKFSYPASDAVGNEPDIYGAQWDGFGWTTYTAVNAATHTFTTNGLTSFGDFTGGGEDCIGNFMTLLNTKLLLQGAYDGNGTMRTDLNDEGIIPTSQPYANSQYDYNGTESVVTIPQGVVDWIYIELRATADGAPIPSGRRAAFVKSNGAVVDLDGVSEVKLPIISGNYFIVIGHRNHIPVMSTLPQTLNTNSTLYDFTTGLNQYYLGEAANLGNGYFGLFAGDANESFIVSSADYNVVTSNLLMTNYNQGDINMSAVVSAADYNLITANLLKVSNVPNFPPK
;
A
#
# COMPACT_ATOMS: atom_id res chain seq x y z
N MET A 1 20.62 -38.58 -22.47
CA MET A 1 20.24 -37.72 -23.63
C MET A 1 18.76 -37.94 -23.93
N LYS A 2 18.03 -36.85 -24.20
CA LYS A 2 16.55 -36.70 -24.24
C LYS A 2 15.87 -36.33 -22.90
N ASN A 3 16.39 -35.27 -22.28
CA ASN A 3 15.62 -34.29 -21.49
C ASN A 3 16.05 -32.87 -21.93
N PHE A 4 15.99 -32.67 -23.25
CA PHE A 4 16.09 -31.38 -23.93
C PHE A 4 14.76 -31.28 -24.71
N HIS A 5 14.10 -30.12 -24.71
CA HIS A 5 12.80 -29.74 -25.31
C HIS A 5 11.71 -29.22 -24.34
N LYS A 6 12.01 -29.04 -23.05
CA LYS A 6 11.25 -28.11 -22.17
C LYS A 6 12.06 -26.84 -21.84
N LEU A 7 12.87 -26.40 -22.79
CA LEU A 7 13.71 -25.20 -22.73
C LEU A 7 13.45 -24.33 -23.97
N LEU A 8 12.22 -23.83 -24.10
CA LEU A 8 11.89 -22.64 -24.91
C LEU A 8 10.41 -22.31 -24.65
N PHE A 9 10.11 -21.49 -23.64
CA PHE A 9 8.93 -20.59 -23.56
C PHE A 9 8.77 -19.91 -22.19
N LEU A 10 9.65 -20.16 -21.22
CA LEU A 10 9.62 -19.49 -19.90
C LEU A 10 10.86 -18.61 -19.63
N ILE A 11 11.42 -18.00 -20.68
CA ILE A 11 12.49 -17.00 -20.57
C ILE A 11 12.18 -15.86 -21.55
N PHE A 12 11.27 -14.99 -21.14
CA PHE A 12 11.17 -13.61 -21.62
C PHE A 12 10.72 -12.69 -20.48
N ALA A 13 11.29 -12.89 -19.30
CA ALA A 13 11.32 -11.91 -18.23
C ALA A 13 12.77 -11.83 -17.76
N ASN A 14 13.38 -10.65 -17.90
CA ASN A 14 14.77 -10.32 -17.59
C ASN A 14 15.83 -10.71 -18.64
N LEU A 15 15.90 -9.94 -19.74
CA LEU A 15 17.11 -9.19 -20.13
C LEU A 15 16.79 -8.28 -21.35
N ILE A 16 16.52 -7.00 -21.11
CA ILE A 16 16.94 -5.93 -22.02
C ILE A 16 17.64 -4.88 -21.17
N LEU A 17 18.92 -4.69 -21.49
CA LEU A 17 19.86 -3.77 -20.90
C LEU A 17 19.50 -2.30 -21.17
N ILE A 18 19.66 -1.49 -20.12
CA ILE A 18 20.18 -0.12 -20.09
C ILE A 18 19.40 0.92 -20.94
N SER A 19 18.37 1.49 -20.31
CA SER A 19 18.33 2.91 -19.92
C SER A 19 16.89 3.25 -19.52
N SER A 20 16.61 3.46 -18.23
CA SER A 20 15.39 4.17 -17.85
C SER A 20 15.58 4.86 -16.51
N VAL A 21 15.67 6.17 -16.61
CA VAL A 21 15.59 7.16 -15.53
C VAL A 21 14.48 6.77 -14.53
N GLN A 22 14.81 6.80 -13.24
CA GLN A 22 13.90 6.66 -12.09
C GLN A 22 12.64 7.55 -12.29
N SER A 23 11.43 7.01 -12.07
CA SER A 23 10.21 7.81 -12.17
C SER A 23 10.20 8.89 -11.10
N LYS A 24 10.05 10.15 -11.49
CA LYS A 24 9.96 11.29 -10.58
C LYS A 24 8.51 11.53 -10.17
N THR A 25 8.31 12.08 -8.98
CA THR A 25 6.98 12.41 -8.46
C THR A 25 6.84 13.92 -8.32
N TYR A 26 5.80 14.49 -8.91
CA TYR A 26 5.51 15.92 -8.90
C TYR A 26 4.17 16.17 -8.25
N TYR A 27 4.05 17.28 -7.51
CA TYR A 27 2.86 17.63 -6.75
C TYR A 27 2.11 18.77 -7.42
N VAL A 28 0.79 18.69 -7.39
CA VAL A 28 -0.12 19.73 -7.85
C VAL A 28 -1.11 20.08 -6.74
N ASN A 29 -1.26 21.38 -6.46
CA ASN A 29 -2.26 21.89 -5.53
C ASN A 29 -2.85 23.20 -6.07
N ALA A 30 -4.16 23.24 -6.31
CA ALA A 30 -4.82 24.41 -6.87
C ALA A 30 -4.75 25.65 -5.97
N LEU A 31 -4.67 25.46 -4.64
CA LEU A 31 -4.72 26.53 -3.64
C LEU A 31 -3.33 27.04 -3.28
N THR A 32 -2.37 26.15 -3.08
CA THR A 32 -1.03 26.50 -2.56
C THR A 32 0.07 26.45 -3.61
N GLY A 33 -0.22 25.92 -4.81
CA GLY A 33 0.78 25.74 -5.86
C GLY A 33 1.01 26.97 -6.74
N SER A 34 2.18 27.01 -7.38
CA SER A 34 2.51 28.00 -8.42
C SER A 34 3.11 27.31 -9.65
N ASN A 35 2.59 27.61 -10.84
CA ASN A 35 3.18 27.14 -12.11
C ASN A 35 4.52 27.81 -12.44
N SER A 36 4.94 28.82 -11.67
CA SER A 36 6.30 29.38 -11.75
C SER A 36 7.34 28.52 -11.02
N ASN A 37 6.91 27.56 -10.19
CA ASN A 37 7.82 26.66 -9.50
C ASN A 37 8.59 25.82 -10.53
N THR A 38 9.89 25.68 -10.33
CA THR A 38 10.74 24.81 -11.15
C THR A 38 10.33 23.35 -11.00
N SER A 39 10.73 22.49 -11.94
CA SER A 39 10.47 21.04 -11.84
C SER A 39 11.12 20.39 -10.61
N SER A 40 12.22 20.94 -10.10
CA SER A 40 12.80 20.48 -8.83
C SER A 40 11.96 20.90 -7.63
N GLN A 41 11.44 22.14 -7.61
CA GLN A 41 10.53 22.60 -6.56
C GLN A 41 9.21 21.82 -6.54
N ALA A 42 8.64 21.52 -7.71
CA ALA A 42 7.38 20.78 -7.81
C ALA A 42 7.50 19.31 -7.38
N GLN A 43 8.70 18.77 -7.16
CA GLN A 43 8.90 17.47 -6.50
C GLN A 43 8.77 17.54 -4.97
N ASN A 44 8.50 18.72 -4.41
CA ASN A 44 8.18 18.93 -3.00
C ASN A 44 6.70 19.38 -2.86
N ILE A 45 5.93 18.69 -2.02
CA ILE A 45 4.52 18.98 -1.77
C ILE A 45 4.27 20.37 -1.18
N ALA A 46 5.27 20.99 -0.53
CA ALA A 46 5.18 22.35 0.00
C ALA A 46 5.36 23.43 -1.09
N THR A 47 5.92 23.07 -2.24
CA THR A 47 6.08 23.97 -3.40
C THR A 47 5.52 23.33 -4.67
N PRO A 48 4.24 22.91 -4.68
CA PRO A 48 3.66 22.18 -5.78
C PRO A 48 3.43 23.09 -6.99
N TRP A 49 3.23 22.51 -8.17
CA TRP A 49 2.62 23.24 -9.28
C TRP A 49 1.15 23.54 -8.99
N GLN A 50 0.59 24.52 -9.70
CA GLN A 50 -0.78 24.94 -9.48
C GLN A 50 -1.79 24.10 -10.26
N THR A 51 -1.48 23.74 -11.51
CA THR A 51 -2.43 23.06 -12.40
C THR A 51 -1.90 21.75 -12.96
N VAL A 52 -2.81 20.77 -13.11
CA VAL A 52 -2.48 19.48 -13.70
C VAL A 52 -2.14 19.62 -15.19
N ALA A 53 -2.84 20.50 -15.91
CA ALA A 53 -2.55 20.81 -17.31
C ALA A 53 -1.11 21.31 -17.52
N TYR A 54 -0.60 22.15 -16.61
CA TYR A 54 0.79 22.57 -16.63
C TYR A 54 1.73 21.39 -16.37
N ALA A 55 1.44 20.59 -15.34
CA ALA A 55 2.25 19.43 -15.00
C ALA A 55 2.38 18.45 -16.19
N VAL A 56 1.27 18.01 -16.78
CA VAL A 56 1.29 16.98 -17.85
C VAL A 56 1.96 17.45 -19.16
N THR A 57 2.02 18.77 -19.39
CA THR A 57 2.68 19.36 -20.57
C THR A 57 4.12 19.78 -20.30
N ASN A 58 4.53 19.90 -19.04
CA ASN A 58 5.88 20.33 -18.67
C ASN A 58 6.95 19.37 -19.23
N ALA A 59 8.01 19.91 -19.83
CA ALA A 59 9.06 19.15 -20.47
C ALA A 59 9.85 18.22 -19.51
N ALA A 60 9.88 18.55 -18.20
CA ALA A 60 10.56 17.74 -17.20
C ALA A 60 9.84 16.43 -16.86
N ILE A 61 8.53 16.34 -17.14
CA ILE A 61 7.75 15.10 -16.98
C ILE A 61 8.08 14.15 -18.12
N ILE A 62 8.43 12.90 -17.79
CA ILE A 62 8.67 11.81 -18.74
C ILE A 62 7.74 10.62 -18.50
N ASN A 63 7.63 9.71 -19.47
CA ASN A 63 6.84 8.48 -19.32
C ASN A 63 7.34 7.66 -18.11
N GLY A 64 6.41 7.24 -17.26
CA GLY A 64 6.65 6.54 -16.01
C GLY A 64 6.53 7.43 -14.77
N ASP A 65 6.59 8.75 -14.92
CA ASP A 65 6.51 9.69 -13.79
C ASP A 65 5.13 9.70 -13.11
N ASN A 66 5.11 10.19 -11.87
CA ASN A 66 3.91 10.36 -11.05
C ASN A 66 3.56 11.84 -10.91
N ILE A 67 2.27 12.15 -10.98
CA ILE A 67 1.71 13.47 -10.68
C ILE A 67 0.66 13.27 -9.58
N VAL A 68 1.00 13.69 -8.37
CA VAL A 68 0.13 13.63 -7.19
C VAL A 68 -0.65 14.93 -7.09
N VAL A 69 -1.97 14.83 -7.12
CA VAL A 69 -2.89 15.97 -7.14
C VAL A 69 -3.58 16.04 -5.79
N ALA A 70 -3.45 17.16 -5.10
CA ALA A 70 -4.11 17.39 -3.83
C ALA A 70 -5.64 17.43 -3.99
N GLU A 71 -6.36 17.39 -2.87
CA GLU A 71 -7.81 17.65 -2.87
C GLU A 71 -8.14 19.03 -3.47
N GLY A 72 -9.32 19.15 -4.07
CA GLY A 72 -9.76 20.38 -4.73
C GLY A 72 -10.34 20.12 -6.11
N THR A 73 -10.82 21.20 -6.74
CA THR A 73 -11.39 21.15 -8.08
C THR A 73 -10.39 21.65 -9.12
N TYR A 74 -10.19 20.85 -10.17
CA TYR A 74 -9.24 21.09 -11.24
C TYR A 74 -9.96 21.02 -12.60
N ALA A 75 -9.45 21.76 -13.58
CA ALA A 75 -9.82 21.53 -14.96
C ALA A 75 -9.27 20.17 -15.43
N GLY A 76 -10.07 19.46 -16.23
CA GLY A 76 -9.62 18.32 -17.02
C GLY A 76 -8.48 18.68 -17.97
N PHE A 77 -7.83 17.65 -18.49
CA PHE A 77 -6.60 17.78 -19.26
C PHE A 77 -6.49 16.66 -20.28
N GLU A 78 -5.55 16.83 -21.19
CA GLU A 78 -5.20 15.80 -22.14
C GLU A 78 -3.85 15.19 -21.77
N LEU A 79 -3.82 13.86 -21.68
CA LEU A 79 -2.65 13.11 -21.31
C LEU A 79 -1.93 12.61 -22.56
N PHE A 80 -0.82 13.27 -22.88
CA PHE A 80 0.05 12.96 -24.01
C PHE A 80 1.24 12.06 -23.63
N LYS A 81 1.45 11.86 -22.33
CA LYS A 81 2.56 11.09 -21.75
C LYS A 81 2.00 9.95 -20.92
N ARG A 82 2.72 8.83 -20.85
CA ARG A 82 2.34 7.63 -20.09
C ARG A 82 2.77 7.78 -18.64
N VAL A 83 2.00 8.56 -17.89
CA VAL A 83 2.27 8.92 -16.50
C VAL A 83 1.10 8.56 -15.60
N ASN A 84 1.35 8.58 -14.29
CA ASN A 84 0.35 8.26 -13.28
C ASN A 84 -0.23 9.56 -12.70
N ILE A 85 -1.53 9.75 -12.82
CA ILE A 85 -2.27 10.84 -12.17
C ILE A 85 -2.95 10.29 -10.93
N ILE A 86 -2.49 10.73 -9.76
CA ILE A 86 -2.88 10.16 -8.47
C ILE A 86 -3.55 11.26 -7.65
N GLY A 87 -4.86 11.17 -7.48
CA GLY A 87 -5.62 12.10 -6.64
C GLY A 87 -5.70 11.66 -5.18
N VAL A 88 -6.47 12.44 -4.43
CA VAL A 88 -6.90 12.17 -3.06
C VAL A 88 -8.36 11.70 -3.08
N TRP A 89 -8.64 10.59 -2.40
CA TRP A 89 -9.97 10.01 -2.24
C TRP A 89 -10.26 9.84 -0.75
N LYS A 90 -10.97 10.78 -0.13
CA LYS A 90 -11.17 10.78 1.34
C LYS A 90 -12.36 9.98 1.80
N ASP A 91 -13.50 10.21 1.19
CA ASP A 91 -14.75 9.55 1.53
C ASP A 91 -15.80 9.86 0.43
N SER A 92 -17.07 9.66 0.75
CA SER A 92 -18.20 9.97 -0.12
C SER A 92 -18.46 11.48 -0.27
N ASP A 93 -17.84 12.36 0.52
CA ASP A 93 -17.94 13.82 0.37
C ASP A 93 -17.05 14.27 -0.80
N PRO A 94 -17.62 14.66 -1.94
CA PRO A 94 -16.83 15.06 -3.09
C PRO A 94 -15.95 16.28 -2.79
N GLY A 95 -16.35 17.16 -1.86
CA GLY A 95 -15.62 18.38 -1.53
C GLY A 95 -14.22 18.13 -0.93
N LYS A 96 -13.97 16.90 -0.48
CA LYS A 96 -12.69 16.46 0.08
C LYS A 96 -11.85 15.64 -0.90
N ASN A 97 -12.34 15.43 -2.12
CA ASN A 97 -11.66 14.61 -3.12
C ASN A 97 -10.91 15.48 -4.13
N THR A 98 -10.01 14.87 -4.90
CA THR A 98 -9.51 15.47 -6.14
C THR A 98 -10.60 15.35 -7.20
N ILE A 99 -11.15 16.47 -7.65
CA ILE A 99 -12.23 16.53 -8.63
C ILE A 99 -11.74 17.20 -9.91
N PHE A 100 -11.98 16.58 -11.05
CA PHE A 100 -11.86 17.17 -12.37
C PHE A 100 -13.24 17.56 -12.89
N ASN A 101 -13.44 18.84 -13.21
CA ASN A 101 -14.75 19.40 -13.61
C ASN A 101 -14.93 19.51 -15.13
N SER A 102 -13.93 19.10 -15.91
CA SER A 102 -14.02 18.94 -17.36
C SER A 102 -13.32 17.65 -17.79
N THR A 103 -13.50 17.27 -19.05
CA THR A 103 -13.06 15.98 -19.61
C THR A 103 -11.57 15.71 -19.41
N ILE A 104 -11.24 14.47 -19.03
CA ILE A 104 -9.87 13.94 -19.12
C ILE A 104 -9.74 13.09 -20.39
N THR A 105 -8.79 13.42 -21.25
CA THR A 105 -8.53 12.67 -22.50
C THR A 105 -7.23 11.88 -22.38
N LEU A 106 -7.29 10.55 -22.56
CA LEU A 106 -6.14 9.64 -22.54
C LEU A 106 -5.68 9.36 -23.97
N ARG A 107 -4.60 10.02 -24.42
CA ARG A 107 -4.18 10.06 -25.84
C ARG A 107 -2.67 9.95 -26.06
N ALA A 108 -1.94 9.38 -25.11
CA ALA A 108 -0.51 9.13 -25.27
C ALA A 108 -0.31 7.97 -26.26
N GLY A 109 0.48 8.18 -27.32
CA GLY A 109 0.80 7.17 -28.35
C GLY A 109 1.56 5.95 -27.79
N THR A 110 2.28 5.19 -28.63
CA THR A 110 2.99 3.92 -28.31
C THR A 110 3.25 3.60 -26.81
N GLY A 111 2.82 2.41 -26.36
CA GLY A 111 2.98 1.95 -24.97
C GLY A 111 3.03 0.45 -24.80
N ASN A 112 3.12 0.00 -23.55
CA ASN A 112 3.12 -1.40 -23.15
C ASN A 112 2.59 -1.55 -21.71
N ALA A 113 2.54 -2.79 -21.21
CA ALA A 113 2.04 -3.11 -19.88
C ALA A 113 2.78 -2.40 -18.74
N ASP A 114 4.07 -2.07 -18.93
CA ASP A 114 4.91 -1.39 -17.93
C ASP A 114 4.76 0.14 -17.95
N LYS A 115 4.33 0.70 -19.09
CA LYS A 115 4.20 2.16 -19.31
C LYS A 115 2.76 2.50 -19.66
N ARG A 116 1.93 2.55 -18.62
CA ARG A 116 0.48 2.80 -18.72
C ARG A 116 0.16 4.28 -18.56
N MET A 117 -1.01 4.68 -19.04
CA MET A 117 -1.67 5.90 -18.56
C MET A 117 -2.52 5.50 -17.35
N VAL A 118 -2.24 6.06 -16.17
CA VAL A 118 -2.93 5.68 -14.94
C VAL A 118 -3.71 6.85 -14.38
N LEU A 119 -4.99 6.65 -14.08
CA LEU A 119 -5.78 7.54 -13.24
C LEU A 119 -6.15 6.80 -11.95
N LYS A 120 -5.86 7.41 -10.80
CA LYS A 120 -6.04 6.76 -9.50
C LYS A 120 -6.62 7.71 -8.45
N ASN A 121 -7.54 7.21 -7.62
CA ASN A 121 -8.06 7.90 -6.42
C ASN A 121 -8.61 9.31 -6.72
N LEU A 122 -9.45 9.46 -7.73
CA LEU A 122 -9.94 10.77 -8.16
C LEU A 122 -11.37 10.72 -8.69
N ARG A 123 -12.01 11.89 -8.76
CA ARG A 123 -13.33 12.10 -9.32
C ARG A 123 -13.24 12.89 -10.62
N VAL A 124 -13.97 12.48 -11.65
CA VAL A 124 -14.18 13.23 -12.89
C VAL A 124 -15.68 13.49 -13.03
N ALA A 125 -16.11 14.69 -12.70
CA ALA A 125 -17.53 15.04 -12.64
C ALA A 125 -17.79 16.26 -13.52
N VAL A 126 -18.39 16.00 -14.69
CA VAL A 126 -18.58 17.00 -15.73
C VAL A 126 -20.06 17.26 -15.99
N THR A 127 -20.36 18.41 -16.57
CA THR A 127 -21.72 18.80 -16.99
C THR A 127 -21.90 18.88 -18.51
N ALA A 128 -20.83 18.59 -19.27
CA ALA A 128 -20.78 18.58 -20.72
C ALA A 128 -19.69 17.59 -21.19
N ASN A 129 -19.86 17.01 -22.39
CA ASN A 129 -18.98 16.01 -23.00
C ASN A 129 -18.90 14.68 -22.23
N ASP A 130 -17.98 13.80 -22.60
CA ASP A 130 -17.65 12.60 -21.81
C ASP A 130 -16.80 12.98 -20.60
N ALA A 131 -16.96 12.31 -19.45
CA ALA A 131 -16.10 12.58 -18.30
C ALA A 131 -14.65 12.12 -18.59
N ILE A 132 -14.51 10.89 -19.11
CA ILE A 132 -13.21 10.33 -19.54
C ILE A 132 -13.29 9.92 -21.01
N ASP A 133 -12.35 10.40 -21.83
CA ASP A 133 -12.21 10.08 -23.26
C ASP A 133 -10.93 9.27 -23.52
N VAL A 134 -11.07 7.97 -23.82
CA VAL A 134 -9.95 7.05 -24.05
C VAL A 134 -9.67 6.90 -25.54
N ARG A 135 -8.48 7.31 -25.99
CA ARG A 135 -8.09 7.26 -27.41
C ARG A 135 -6.95 6.28 -27.71
N GLU A 136 -6.21 5.86 -26.69
CA GLU A 136 -5.00 5.03 -26.83
C GLU A 136 -4.94 3.88 -25.81
N SER A 137 -4.14 2.84 -26.12
CA SER A 137 -3.98 1.59 -25.36
C SER A 137 -3.20 1.72 -24.05
N PHE A 138 -3.23 0.64 -23.24
CA PHE A 138 -2.51 0.46 -21.98
C PHE A 138 -2.90 1.52 -20.96
N ILE A 139 -4.14 1.44 -20.48
CA ILE A 139 -4.67 2.33 -19.44
C ILE A 139 -4.97 1.55 -18.16
N THR A 140 -4.87 2.23 -17.03
CA THR A 140 -5.41 1.76 -15.74
C THR A 140 -6.25 2.85 -15.12
N LEU A 141 -7.50 2.52 -14.78
CA LEU A 141 -8.34 3.30 -13.89
C LEU A 141 -8.46 2.53 -12.58
N GLU A 142 -8.10 3.16 -11.47
CA GLU A 142 -8.14 2.54 -10.15
C GLU A 142 -8.81 3.48 -9.14
N ASN A 143 -9.94 3.07 -8.56
CA ASN A 143 -10.68 3.92 -7.62
C ASN A 143 -11.00 5.31 -8.22
N VAL A 144 -11.56 5.30 -9.42
CA VAL A 144 -11.97 6.49 -10.17
C VAL A 144 -13.49 6.56 -10.20
N TYR A 145 -14.05 7.69 -9.78
CA TYR A 145 -15.46 8.01 -10.00
C TYR A 145 -15.60 8.89 -11.23
N ALA A 146 -16.49 8.54 -12.15
CA ALA A 146 -16.76 9.30 -13.36
C ALA A 146 -18.27 9.51 -13.54
N SER A 147 -18.67 10.77 -13.71
CA SER A 147 -20.06 11.16 -14.00
C SER A 147 -20.12 12.27 -15.05
N SER A 148 -21.07 12.17 -15.97
CA SER A 148 -21.33 13.21 -16.96
C SER A 148 -22.81 13.59 -17.02
N SER A 149 -23.19 14.64 -16.30
CA SER A 149 -24.58 15.04 -16.05
C SER A 149 -25.05 16.19 -16.96
N ALA A 150 -26.33 16.57 -16.87
CA ALA A 150 -26.93 17.68 -17.61
C ALA A 150 -26.77 17.56 -19.15
N ASN A 151 -25.91 18.37 -19.77
CA ASN A 151 -25.64 18.34 -21.21
C ASN A 151 -24.50 17.38 -21.59
N GLY A 152 -24.02 16.61 -20.62
CA GLY A 152 -23.01 15.59 -20.77
C GLY A 152 -23.45 14.37 -21.59
N PHE A 153 -22.49 13.49 -21.85
CA PHE A 153 -22.72 12.21 -22.54
C PHE A 153 -22.44 11.04 -21.61
N ASN A 154 -21.21 10.50 -21.60
CA ASN A 154 -20.89 9.26 -20.93
C ASN A 154 -19.93 9.44 -19.76
N GLY A 155 -19.95 8.52 -18.80
CA GLY A 155 -18.95 8.47 -17.73
C GLY A 155 -17.55 8.18 -18.30
N ILE A 156 -17.46 7.17 -19.17
CA ILE A 156 -16.26 6.89 -19.97
C ILE A 156 -16.61 6.51 -21.40
N ARG A 157 -15.82 7.00 -22.35
CA ARG A 157 -15.95 6.69 -23.77
C ARG A 157 -14.64 6.19 -24.35
N PHE A 158 -14.69 5.12 -25.13
CA PHE A 158 -13.54 4.53 -25.80
C PHE A 158 -13.49 4.96 -27.27
N ASN A 159 -12.85 6.09 -27.59
CA ASN A 159 -12.78 6.67 -28.94
C ASN A 159 -11.59 6.22 -29.80
N GLY A 160 -10.72 5.32 -29.32
CA GLY A 160 -9.67 4.72 -30.14
C GLY A 160 -10.22 3.75 -31.20
N SER A 161 -9.47 3.51 -32.29
CA SER A 161 -9.89 2.60 -33.36
C SER A 161 -9.69 1.12 -33.00
N LEU A 162 -8.57 0.78 -32.37
CA LEU A 162 -8.28 -0.51 -31.75
C LEU A 162 -7.49 -0.25 -30.47
N LEU A 163 -8.10 -0.53 -29.32
CA LEU A 163 -7.47 -0.40 -28.01
C LEU A 163 -7.03 -1.77 -27.50
N THR A 164 -5.97 -1.78 -26.71
CA THR A 164 -5.45 -3.00 -26.08
C THR A 164 -5.16 -2.76 -24.62
N ASP A 165 -5.37 -3.79 -23.80
CA ASP A 165 -4.98 -3.81 -22.39
C ASP A 165 -5.54 -2.63 -21.58
N ILE A 166 -6.84 -2.70 -21.34
CA ILE A 166 -7.62 -1.75 -20.53
C ILE A 166 -7.88 -2.39 -19.17
N VAL A 167 -7.46 -1.73 -18.09
CA VAL A 167 -7.68 -2.19 -16.72
C VAL A 167 -8.53 -1.18 -15.97
N ILE A 168 -9.63 -1.64 -15.37
CA ILE A 168 -10.57 -0.86 -14.57
C ILE A 168 -10.79 -1.61 -13.25
N GLU A 169 -10.49 -0.98 -12.13
CA GLU A 169 -10.55 -1.63 -10.82
C GLU A 169 -11.13 -0.67 -9.79
N SER A 170 -12.13 -1.12 -9.02
CA SER A 170 -12.75 -0.29 -7.97
C SER A 170 -13.33 1.04 -8.46
N CYS A 171 -13.70 1.15 -9.73
CA CYS A 171 -14.22 2.38 -10.32
C CYS A 171 -15.74 2.51 -10.17
N ASN A 172 -16.25 3.74 -10.23
CA ASN A 172 -17.68 4.02 -10.22
C ASN A 172 -18.08 4.92 -11.40
N PHE A 173 -18.89 4.41 -12.32
CA PHE A 173 -19.42 5.15 -13.48
C PHE A 173 -20.90 5.44 -13.25
N ASP A 174 -21.18 6.62 -12.70
CA ASP A 174 -22.47 6.92 -12.08
C ASP A 174 -23.10 8.19 -12.62
N ASN A 175 -24.44 8.22 -12.65
CA ASN A 175 -25.25 9.40 -12.95
C ASN A 175 -24.83 10.13 -14.26
N SER A 176 -24.59 9.35 -15.32
CA SER A 176 -24.28 9.91 -16.64
C SER A 176 -25.53 10.02 -17.52
N ASN A 177 -25.59 11.06 -18.35
CA ASN A 177 -26.75 11.43 -19.16
C ASN A 177 -26.97 10.50 -20.37
N LYS A 178 -26.00 9.66 -20.73
CA LYS A 178 -26.13 8.58 -21.72
C LYS A 178 -25.73 7.25 -21.11
N ALA A 179 -24.50 6.81 -21.31
CA ALA A 179 -24.00 5.55 -20.78
C ALA A 179 -23.00 5.77 -19.63
N GLY A 180 -22.92 4.84 -18.70
CA GLY A 180 -21.78 4.78 -17.79
C GLY A 180 -20.49 4.52 -18.56
N MET A 181 -20.51 3.51 -19.44
CA MET A 181 -19.41 3.17 -20.35
C MET A 181 -19.92 3.02 -21.79
N TYR A 182 -19.25 3.71 -22.73
CA TYR A 182 -19.64 3.74 -24.13
C TYR A 182 -18.53 3.30 -25.07
N PHE A 183 -18.83 2.32 -25.93
CA PHE A 183 -17.96 1.85 -27.01
C PHE A 183 -18.62 2.20 -28.36
N PRO A 184 -18.09 3.21 -29.10
CA PRO A 184 -18.59 3.62 -30.40
C PRO A 184 -18.47 2.51 -31.46
N THR A 185 -19.24 2.62 -32.55
CA THR A 185 -19.23 1.66 -33.68
C THR A 185 -17.86 1.44 -34.29
N THR A 186 -16.99 2.45 -34.31
CA THR A 186 -15.67 2.42 -34.93
C THR A 186 -14.56 1.76 -34.10
N THR A 187 -14.84 1.44 -32.84
CA THR A 187 -13.83 1.01 -31.86
C THR A 187 -13.78 -0.51 -31.71
N GLY A 188 -12.59 -1.10 -31.75
CA GLY A 188 -12.31 -2.45 -31.26
C GLY A 188 -11.51 -2.42 -29.97
N ILE A 189 -11.59 -3.49 -29.17
CA ILE A 189 -10.75 -3.68 -27.99
C ILE A 189 -10.23 -5.10 -27.98
N ASP A 190 -8.98 -5.29 -27.56
CA ASP A 190 -8.40 -6.59 -27.25
C ASP A 190 -7.74 -6.55 -25.86
N GLY A 191 -8.40 -7.15 -24.87
CA GLY A 191 -7.98 -7.08 -23.47
C GLY A 191 -8.70 -5.98 -22.70
N LEU A 192 -9.87 -6.27 -22.15
CA LEU A 192 -10.57 -5.43 -21.17
C LEU A 192 -10.75 -6.19 -19.87
N THR A 193 -10.13 -5.73 -18.79
CA THR A 193 -10.36 -6.24 -17.43
C THR A 193 -11.05 -5.17 -16.59
N MET A 194 -12.23 -5.48 -16.08
CA MET A 194 -12.99 -4.66 -15.15
C MET A 194 -13.31 -5.47 -13.89
N LYS A 195 -12.88 -5.00 -12.71
CA LYS A 195 -13.22 -5.69 -11.46
C LYS A 195 -13.66 -4.76 -10.34
N ASN A 196 -14.45 -5.28 -9.42
CA ASN A 196 -14.86 -4.60 -8.18
C ASN A 196 -15.47 -3.21 -8.42
N SER A 197 -16.08 -3.01 -9.58
CA SER A 197 -16.48 -1.69 -10.06
C SER A 197 -18.00 -1.59 -10.18
N THR A 198 -18.51 -0.37 -10.14
CA THR A 198 -19.95 -0.11 -10.19
C THR A 198 -20.31 0.78 -11.37
N VAL A 199 -21.45 0.53 -11.99
CA VAL A 199 -21.98 1.32 -13.12
C VAL A 199 -23.45 1.58 -12.86
N ASN A 200 -23.79 2.77 -12.38
CA ASN A 200 -25.07 3.01 -11.74
C ASN A 200 -25.80 4.26 -12.22
N ASN A 201 -27.13 4.26 -12.12
CA ASN A 201 -27.97 5.46 -12.29
C ASN A 201 -27.77 6.21 -13.62
N ASN A 202 -27.29 5.56 -14.68
CA ASN A 202 -27.07 6.20 -15.97
C ASN A 202 -28.37 6.27 -16.75
N LEU A 203 -28.63 7.39 -17.44
CA LEU A 203 -29.94 7.71 -18.00
C LEU A 203 -30.42 6.73 -19.07
N TYR A 204 -29.50 6.16 -19.86
CA TYR A 204 -29.84 5.21 -20.92
C TYR A 204 -29.18 3.84 -20.71
N TRP A 205 -27.85 3.76 -20.62
CA TRP A 205 -27.16 2.46 -20.55
C TRP A 205 -26.17 2.40 -19.38
N GLY A 206 -25.98 1.22 -18.79
CA GLY A 206 -24.79 0.99 -17.96
C GLY A 206 -23.57 0.87 -18.88
N ILE A 207 -23.52 -0.21 -19.66
CA ILE A 207 -22.59 -0.39 -20.78
C ILE A 207 -23.36 -0.36 -22.10
N ALA A 208 -22.83 0.36 -23.10
CA ALA A 208 -23.29 0.28 -24.48
C ALA A 208 -22.13 0.13 -25.45
N ALA A 209 -22.10 -0.98 -26.19
CA ALA A 209 -21.16 -1.20 -27.28
C ALA A 209 -21.89 -1.43 -28.60
N PHE A 210 -21.78 -0.47 -29.51
CA PHE A 210 -22.45 -0.50 -30.81
C PHE A 210 -21.52 -1.01 -31.92
N GLN A 211 -22.10 -1.57 -32.98
CA GLN A 211 -21.42 -2.14 -34.14
C GLN A 211 -21.96 -1.50 -35.44
N THR A 212 -21.16 -1.47 -36.49
CA THR A 212 -21.61 -1.12 -37.84
C THR A 212 -21.34 -2.26 -38.82
N ALA A 213 -22.23 -2.44 -39.80
CA ALA A 213 -22.09 -3.49 -40.80
C ALA A 213 -20.95 -3.25 -41.81
N ASN A 214 -20.59 -2.00 -42.07
CA ASN A 214 -19.61 -1.66 -43.12
C ASN A 214 -18.15 -1.81 -42.65
N ASN A 215 -17.90 -1.84 -41.34
CA ASN A 215 -16.57 -1.97 -40.76
C ASN A 215 -16.66 -2.60 -39.37
N PRO A 216 -17.04 -3.88 -39.27
CA PRO A 216 -17.34 -4.51 -38.00
C PRO A 216 -16.06 -4.69 -37.17
N ARG A 217 -16.07 -4.16 -35.94
CA ARG A 217 -14.99 -4.31 -34.96
C ARG A 217 -15.34 -5.39 -33.95
N ASN A 218 -14.36 -5.82 -33.15
CA ASN A 218 -14.59 -6.75 -32.06
C ASN A 218 -14.13 -6.17 -30.73
N ILE A 219 -14.83 -6.51 -29.64
CA ILE A 219 -14.35 -6.36 -28.27
C ILE A 219 -14.04 -7.77 -27.80
N ASN A 220 -12.75 -8.07 -27.72
CA ASN A 220 -12.20 -9.39 -27.50
C ASN A 220 -11.42 -9.46 -26.19
N ASN A 221 -11.30 -10.67 -25.63
CA ASN A 221 -10.52 -10.93 -24.41
C ASN A 221 -10.99 -10.06 -23.24
N VAL A 222 -12.25 -10.27 -22.83
CA VAL A 222 -12.93 -9.44 -21.83
C VAL A 222 -13.11 -10.22 -20.53
N LEU A 223 -12.78 -9.59 -19.40
CA LEU A 223 -13.12 -10.05 -18.06
C LEU A 223 -13.84 -8.93 -17.31
N ILE A 224 -15.10 -9.15 -16.95
CA ILE A 224 -15.86 -8.28 -16.04
C ILE A 224 -16.20 -9.12 -14.82
N SER A 225 -15.65 -8.79 -13.66
CA SER A 225 -15.68 -9.66 -12.48
C SER A 225 -16.05 -8.88 -11.22
N HIS A 226 -16.95 -9.38 -10.37
CA HIS A 226 -17.32 -8.72 -9.09
C HIS A 226 -17.82 -7.27 -9.28
N CYS A 227 -18.57 -7.02 -10.34
CA CYS A 227 -19.08 -5.68 -10.66
C CYS A 227 -20.58 -5.57 -10.38
N SER A 228 -21.07 -4.35 -10.17
CA SER A 228 -22.51 -4.09 -10.03
C SER A 228 -23.02 -3.08 -11.04
N PHE A 229 -24.20 -3.34 -11.58
CA PHE A 229 -24.89 -2.52 -12.57
C PHE A 229 -26.29 -2.21 -12.04
N ILE A 230 -26.44 -1.06 -11.40
CA ILE A 230 -27.61 -0.76 -10.57
C ILE A 230 -28.37 0.43 -11.13
N ASP A 231 -29.68 0.26 -11.32
CA ASP A 231 -30.63 1.33 -11.60
C ASP A 231 -30.28 2.16 -12.87
N ASN A 232 -29.65 1.53 -13.86
CA ASN A 232 -29.44 2.12 -15.19
C ASN A 232 -30.75 2.11 -15.99
N ASN A 233 -30.94 3.14 -16.82
CA ASN A 233 -32.19 3.48 -17.49
C ASN A 233 -33.38 3.76 -16.53
N PRO A 234 -33.22 4.63 -15.51
CA PRO A 234 -34.24 4.87 -14.49
C PRO A 234 -35.53 5.50 -15.03
N ALA A 235 -35.45 6.16 -16.19
CA ALA A 235 -36.57 6.80 -16.85
C ALA A 235 -37.22 5.94 -17.96
N ASN A 236 -36.83 4.65 -18.07
CA ASN A 236 -37.30 3.72 -19.10
C ASN A 236 -37.30 4.33 -20.52
N GLN A 237 -36.16 4.89 -20.90
CA GLN A 237 -35.93 5.48 -22.22
C GLN A 237 -36.21 4.45 -23.33
N ILE A 238 -36.53 4.93 -24.53
CA ILE A 238 -36.85 4.11 -25.71
C ILE A 238 -35.71 3.22 -26.23
N GLN A 239 -34.52 3.34 -25.66
CA GLN A 239 -33.37 2.46 -25.86
C GLN A 239 -32.55 2.54 -24.56
N GLY A 240 -32.31 1.44 -23.86
CA GLY A 240 -31.51 1.53 -22.64
C GLY A 240 -31.48 0.25 -21.81
N HIS A 241 -30.30 -0.36 -21.70
CA HIS A 241 -30.05 -1.63 -21.00
C HIS A 241 -29.01 -1.43 -19.91
N SER A 242 -28.97 -2.32 -18.90
CA SER A 242 -27.87 -2.28 -17.94
C SER A 242 -26.54 -2.68 -18.60
N ILE A 243 -26.54 -3.74 -19.41
CA ILE A 243 -25.38 -4.15 -20.20
C ILE A 243 -25.84 -4.44 -21.63
N TYR A 244 -25.21 -3.78 -22.62
CA TYR A 244 -25.51 -3.95 -24.04
C TYR A 244 -24.25 -4.09 -24.89
N PHE A 245 -24.14 -5.20 -25.64
CA PHE A 245 -23.02 -5.44 -26.55
C PHE A 245 -23.47 -5.95 -27.93
N GLU A 246 -23.12 -5.23 -29.00
CA GLU A 246 -23.28 -5.72 -30.39
C GLU A 246 -22.01 -6.38 -30.95
N LYS A 247 -20.93 -6.44 -30.16
CA LYS A 247 -19.60 -6.90 -30.62
C LYS A 247 -18.72 -7.44 -29.50
N LEU A 248 -18.94 -8.68 -29.08
CA LEU A 248 -18.24 -9.29 -27.95
C LEU A 248 -17.79 -10.72 -28.27
N SER A 249 -16.51 -11.03 -28.06
CA SER A 249 -15.93 -12.39 -28.12
C SER A 249 -15.00 -12.65 -26.94
N ASN A 250 -14.73 -13.92 -26.64
CA ASN A 250 -13.79 -14.36 -25.61
C ASN A 250 -13.98 -13.58 -24.30
N ALA A 251 -15.22 -13.60 -23.80
CA ALA A 251 -15.67 -12.75 -22.72
C ALA A 251 -16.14 -13.56 -21.52
N VAL A 252 -15.71 -13.17 -20.33
CA VAL A 252 -16.16 -13.70 -19.05
C VAL A 252 -16.78 -12.58 -18.24
N LEU A 253 -18.08 -12.65 -18.03
CA LEU A 253 -18.83 -11.81 -17.10
C LEU A 253 -19.14 -12.67 -15.88
N GLU A 254 -18.36 -12.53 -14.80
CA GLU A 254 -18.50 -13.37 -13.61
C GLU A 254 -18.86 -12.55 -12.38
N ASN A 255 -19.64 -13.13 -11.48
CA ASN A 255 -19.85 -12.57 -10.14
C ASN A 255 -20.45 -11.15 -10.20
N ILE A 256 -21.29 -10.88 -11.21
CA ILE A 256 -21.89 -9.56 -11.41
C ILE A 256 -23.31 -9.49 -10.84
N THR A 257 -23.68 -8.34 -10.29
CA THR A 257 -25.08 -8.04 -9.95
C THR A 257 -25.64 -7.02 -10.93
N VAL A 258 -26.79 -7.32 -11.54
CA VAL A 258 -27.59 -6.35 -12.29
C VAL A 258 -28.90 -6.13 -11.53
N LYS A 259 -29.16 -4.88 -11.14
CA LYS A 259 -30.45 -4.48 -10.57
C LYS A 259 -31.09 -3.43 -11.48
N THR A 260 -32.31 -3.67 -11.95
CA THR A 260 -33.03 -2.70 -12.80
C THR A 260 -33.93 -1.80 -11.96
N PRO A 261 -34.10 -0.53 -12.36
CA PRO A 261 -34.98 0.42 -11.66
C PRO A 261 -36.47 0.11 -11.92
N PRO A 262 -37.38 0.72 -11.15
CA PRO A 262 -38.83 0.59 -11.35
C PRO A 262 -39.24 0.96 -12.78
N ASN A 263 -40.21 0.23 -13.34
CA ASN A 263 -40.80 0.43 -14.68
C ASN A 263 -39.83 0.30 -15.86
N MET A 264 -38.60 -0.16 -15.65
CA MET A 264 -37.67 -0.44 -16.74
C MET A 264 -38.12 -1.71 -17.47
N ASN A 265 -38.39 -1.61 -18.77
CA ASN A 265 -38.93 -2.72 -19.57
C ASN A 265 -37.87 -3.44 -20.43
N TRP A 266 -36.66 -2.88 -20.50
CA TRP A 266 -35.57 -3.40 -21.32
C TRP A 266 -34.83 -4.55 -20.63
N ILE A 267 -33.97 -5.23 -21.38
CA ILE A 267 -33.25 -6.42 -20.91
C ILE A 267 -32.13 -6.00 -19.94
N GLY A 268 -31.90 -6.80 -18.90
CA GLY A 268 -30.80 -6.60 -17.95
C GLY A 268 -29.42 -6.72 -18.63
N ILE A 269 -29.11 -7.91 -19.15
CA ILE A 269 -27.91 -8.17 -19.95
C ILE A 269 -28.32 -8.56 -21.36
N ASP A 270 -27.98 -7.75 -22.35
CA ASP A 270 -28.30 -7.99 -23.75
C ASP A 270 -27.02 -8.07 -24.59
N ILE A 271 -26.65 -9.30 -24.94
CA ILE A 271 -25.57 -9.59 -25.89
C ILE A 271 -26.22 -9.78 -27.26
N ASN A 272 -26.13 -8.76 -28.09
CA ASN A 272 -26.95 -8.55 -29.28
C ASN A 272 -26.09 -8.40 -30.54
N LEU A 273 -25.33 -9.45 -30.86
CA LEU A 273 -24.20 -9.43 -31.79
C LEU A 273 -24.60 -9.14 -33.24
N LEU A 274 -23.79 -8.36 -33.96
CA LEU A 274 -24.10 -7.90 -35.32
C LEU A 274 -22.91 -8.03 -36.28
N ALA A 275 -23.20 -8.41 -37.54
CA ALA A 275 -22.32 -8.28 -38.70
C ALA A 275 -20.96 -9.02 -38.67
N ARG A 276 -20.79 -10.04 -37.82
CA ARG A 276 -19.60 -10.93 -37.85
C ARG A 276 -19.96 -12.38 -37.55
N THR A 277 -19.26 -13.31 -38.20
CA THR A 277 -19.47 -14.76 -38.06
C THR A 277 -18.41 -15.46 -37.22
N ASP A 278 -17.52 -14.71 -36.57
CA ASP A 278 -16.39 -15.21 -35.79
C ASP A 278 -16.51 -14.90 -34.29
N TYR A 279 -17.73 -14.65 -33.79
CA TYR A 279 -17.95 -14.53 -32.36
C TYR A 279 -17.84 -15.90 -31.69
N VAL A 280 -17.10 -15.94 -30.57
CA VAL A 280 -16.82 -17.18 -29.84
C VAL A 280 -16.75 -16.88 -28.35
N ASP A 281 -17.01 -17.91 -27.54
CA ASP A 281 -16.71 -17.99 -26.12
C ASP A 281 -17.23 -16.81 -25.28
N ILE A 282 -18.54 -16.77 -25.06
CA ILE A 282 -19.16 -15.87 -24.07
C ILE A 282 -19.58 -16.67 -22.85
N SER A 283 -18.99 -16.33 -21.70
CA SER A 283 -19.31 -16.92 -20.40
C SER A 283 -19.98 -15.88 -19.48
N ILE A 284 -21.17 -16.19 -18.97
CA ILE A 284 -21.87 -15.42 -17.95
C ILE A 284 -22.01 -16.30 -16.70
N LEU A 285 -21.21 -16.00 -15.69
CA LEU A 285 -21.03 -16.83 -14.52
C LEU A 285 -21.55 -16.11 -13.28
N ASN A 286 -22.26 -16.84 -12.42
CA ASN A 286 -22.62 -16.42 -11.06
C ASN A 286 -23.28 -15.05 -11.00
N THR A 287 -24.12 -14.79 -11.99
CA THR A 287 -24.73 -13.49 -12.20
C THR A 287 -26.05 -13.41 -11.44
N ARG A 288 -26.29 -12.30 -10.75
CA ARG A 288 -27.55 -12.02 -10.07
C ARG A 288 -28.32 -10.95 -10.82
N ILE A 289 -29.50 -11.29 -11.33
CA ILE A 289 -30.43 -10.34 -11.96
C ILE A 289 -31.60 -10.09 -11.03
N ILE A 290 -31.78 -8.84 -10.62
CA ILE A 290 -32.90 -8.41 -9.78
C ILE A 290 -33.65 -7.33 -10.53
N ARG A 291 -34.95 -7.53 -10.73
CA ARG A 291 -35.79 -6.51 -11.35
C ARG A 291 -36.80 -5.95 -10.37
N ASP A 292 -36.95 -4.64 -10.36
CA ASP A 292 -38.02 -4.00 -9.62
C ASP A 292 -39.38 -4.16 -10.33
N SER A 293 -39.38 -4.13 -11.67
CA SER A 293 -40.55 -4.43 -12.50
C SER A 293 -40.30 -5.62 -13.42
N PRO A 294 -41.32 -6.46 -13.67
CA PRO A 294 -41.16 -7.64 -14.49
C PRO A 294 -40.61 -7.33 -15.90
N GLY A 295 -39.69 -8.18 -16.37
CA GLY A 295 -39.03 -8.03 -17.68
C GLY A 295 -37.90 -9.04 -17.90
N SER A 296 -37.21 -8.97 -19.04
CA SER A 296 -36.19 -9.96 -19.42
C SER A 296 -34.87 -9.83 -18.64
N GLY A 297 -34.31 -10.95 -18.21
CA GLY A 297 -33.04 -11.02 -17.48
C GLY A 297 -31.82 -10.94 -18.40
N ILE A 298 -31.49 -12.06 -19.05
CA ILE A 298 -30.34 -12.20 -19.96
C ILE A 298 -30.84 -12.57 -21.36
N TRP A 299 -30.45 -11.80 -22.37
CA TRP A 299 -30.61 -12.15 -23.78
C TRP A 299 -29.23 -12.33 -24.45
N VAL A 300 -29.08 -13.41 -25.20
CA VAL A 300 -27.90 -13.65 -26.05
C VAL A 300 -28.37 -13.98 -27.46
N GLN A 301 -28.00 -13.16 -28.43
CA GLN A 301 -28.38 -13.35 -29.82
C GLN A 301 -27.30 -12.95 -30.80
N ALA A 302 -27.24 -13.66 -31.92
CA ALA A 302 -26.48 -13.27 -33.10
C ALA A 302 -27.48 -12.90 -34.21
N ARG A 303 -27.53 -11.60 -34.54
CA ARG A 303 -28.59 -11.03 -35.37
C ARG A 303 -28.49 -11.47 -36.83
N ASN A 304 -29.67 -11.69 -37.42
CA ASN A 304 -29.87 -11.85 -38.85
C ASN A 304 -30.99 -10.89 -39.30
N ASP A 305 -30.66 -9.62 -39.49
CA ASP A 305 -31.66 -8.57 -39.72
C ASP A 305 -32.06 -8.38 -41.19
N LEU A 306 -31.72 -9.31 -42.07
CA LEU A 306 -31.94 -9.26 -43.53
C LEU A 306 -31.22 -8.10 -44.27
N ASN A 307 -30.89 -7.01 -43.57
CA ASN A 307 -30.24 -5.80 -44.09
C ASN A 307 -28.72 -5.74 -43.80
N PHE A 308 -28.20 -6.69 -43.03
CA PHE A 308 -26.80 -6.76 -42.61
C PHE A 308 -26.28 -8.19 -42.79
N PRO A 309 -24.96 -8.40 -42.94
CA PRO A 309 -24.38 -9.74 -42.88
C PRO A 309 -24.81 -10.42 -41.57
N ALA A 310 -25.27 -11.66 -41.68
CA ALA A 310 -25.62 -12.48 -40.54
C ALA A 310 -24.46 -12.55 -39.53
N ALA A 311 -24.77 -12.45 -38.24
CA ALA A 311 -23.81 -12.74 -37.19
C ALA A 311 -23.87 -14.21 -36.78
N GLU A 312 -22.74 -14.80 -36.38
CA GLU A 312 -22.70 -16.16 -35.84
C GLU A 312 -21.89 -16.18 -34.55
N LEU A 313 -22.38 -16.94 -33.56
CA LEU A 313 -21.77 -17.13 -32.26
C LEU A 313 -21.59 -18.64 -31.98
N ASP A 314 -20.35 -19.08 -31.75
CA ASP A 314 -20.05 -20.51 -31.59
C ASP A 314 -20.48 -21.06 -30.21
N THR A 315 -20.02 -20.43 -29.12
CA THR A 315 -20.09 -21.00 -27.77
C THR A 315 -20.57 -19.99 -26.73
N VAL A 316 -21.58 -20.40 -25.95
CA VAL A 316 -22.09 -19.64 -24.81
C VAL A 316 -22.18 -20.54 -23.58
N LEU A 317 -21.68 -20.06 -22.44
CA LEU A 317 -21.82 -20.71 -21.13
C LEU A 317 -22.53 -19.75 -20.17
N ILE A 318 -23.69 -20.15 -19.65
CA ILE A 318 -24.34 -19.48 -18.53
C ILE A 318 -24.34 -20.43 -17.34
N ARG A 319 -23.70 -20.05 -16.24
CA ARG A 319 -23.57 -20.91 -15.06
C ARG A 319 -23.86 -20.16 -13.78
N GLY A 320 -24.60 -20.74 -12.84
CA GLY A 320 -24.76 -20.16 -11.50
C GLY A 320 -25.61 -18.89 -11.44
N GLY A 321 -26.41 -18.61 -12.49
CA GLY A 321 -27.26 -17.42 -12.54
C GLY A 321 -28.43 -17.49 -11.56
N SER A 322 -28.80 -16.36 -10.95
CA SER A 322 -30.02 -16.23 -10.13
C SER A 322 -30.85 -15.05 -10.60
N PHE A 323 -32.17 -15.23 -10.60
CA PHE A 323 -33.11 -14.29 -11.19
C PHE A 323 -34.23 -13.99 -10.19
N THR A 324 -34.67 -12.73 -10.13
CA THR A 324 -35.77 -12.30 -9.27
C THR A 324 -36.65 -11.33 -10.03
N ASN A 325 -37.95 -11.63 -10.04
CA ASN A 325 -38.99 -10.81 -10.66
C ASN A 325 -38.74 -10.57 -12.16
N CYS A 326 -38.20 -11.56 -12.86
CA CYS A 326 -38.08 -11.52 -14.31
C CYS A 326 -39.32 -12.12 -14.97
N ASP A 327 -39.69 -11.63 -16.14
CA ASP A 327 -40.68 -12.28 -17.00
C ASP A 327 -40.03 -13.47 -17.72
N THR A 328 -38.89 -13.20 -18.34
CA THR A 328 -38.03 -14.20 -18.98
C THR A 328 -36.67 -14.17 -18.33
N ASN A 329 -36.21 -15.27 -17.72
CA ASN A 329 -34.90 -15.30 -17.06
C ASN A 329 -33.76 -15.28 -18.09
N ILE A 330 -33.75 -16.25 -19.00
CA ILE A 330 -32.76 -16.37 -20.06
C ILE A 330 -33.49 -16.57 -21.39
N ALA A 331 -33.20 -15.72 -22.37
CA ALA A 331 -33.60 -15.93 -23.75
C ALA A 331 -32.40 -15.95 -24.68
N PHE A 332 -32.57 -16.62 -25.79
CA PHE A 332 -31.61 -16.55 -26.87
C PHE A 332 -32.30 -16.71 -28.22
N ASN A 333 -31.62 -16.22 -29.24
CA ASN A 333 -32.19 -16.06 -30.57
C ASN A 333 -31.08 -16.15 -31.63
N ARG A 334 -31.41 -16.72 -32.79
CA ARG A 334 -30.64 -16.77 -34.05
C ARG A 334 -29.13 -17.09 -33.97
N GLN A 335 -28.70 -18.09 -34.74
CA GLN A 335 -27.28 -18.32 -35.11
C GLN A 335 -26.30 -18.46 -33.93
N VAL A 336 -26.78 -18.97 -32.80
CA VAL A 336 -25.94 -19.43 -31.67
C VAL A 336 -25.77 -20.95 -31.79
N ARG A 337 -24.55 -21.43 -32.01
CA ARG A 337 -24.27 -22.84 -32.34
C ARG A 337 -24.36 -23.76 -31.13
N THR A 338 -23.70 -23.42 -30.03
CA THR A 338 -23.69 -24.22 -28.80
C THR A 338 -23.91 -23.33 -27.58
N MET A 339 -24.89 -23.69 -26.76
CA MET A 339 -25.16 -23.03 -25.49
C MET A 339 -25.26 -24.04 -24.35
N THR A 340 -24.60 -23.74 -23.24
CA THR A 340 -24.71 -24.50 -21.99
C THR A 340 -25.29 -23.60 -20.90
N VAL A 341 -26.40 -24.01 -20.30
CA VAL A 341 -27.02 -23.34 -19.14
C VAL A 341 -27.02 -24.32 -17.98
N GLU A 342 -26.24 -24.05 -16.94
CA GLU A 342 -26.16 -24.98 -15.81
C GLU A 342 -26.11 -24.34 -14.43
N LYS A 343 -26.59 -25.08 -13.42
CA LYS A 343 -26.55 -24.64 -12.01
C LYS A 343 -27.22 -23.28 -11.75
N CYS A 344 -28.15 -22.86 -12.60
CA CYS A 344 -28.89 -21.61 -12.45
C CYS A 344 -30.17 -21.81 -11.63
N ASP A 345 -30.58 -20.80 -10.87
CA ASP A 345 -31.91 -20.73 -10.26
C ASP A 345 -32.91 -20.07 -11.21
N LEU A 346 -33.62 -20.90 -11.97
CA LEU A 346 -34.66 -20.52 -12.92
C LEU A 346 -36.06 -20.71 -12.32
N SER A 347 -36.21 -20.69 -10.99
CA SER A 347 -37.48 -21.03 -10.33
C SER A 347 -38.48 -19.89 -10.19
N THR A 348 -38.07 -18.66 -10.52
CA THR A 348 -38.94 -17.48 -10.45
C THR A 348 -38.98 -16.81 -11.81
N TYR A 349 -40.14 -16.86 -12.47
CA TYR A 349 -40.43 -16.15 -13.72
C TYR A 349 -41.95 -16.04 -13.92
N SER A 350 -42.40 -15.10 -14.76
CA SER A 350 -43.82 -14.96 -15.11
C SER A 350 -44.16 -15.49 -16.51
N VAL A 351 -43.18 -15.54 -17.43
CA VAL A 351 -43.33 -16.00 -18.82
C VAL A 351 -42.45 -17.23 -19.11
N TYR A 352 -41.12 -17.10 -19.10
CA TYR A 352 -40.21 -18.20 -19.43
C TYR A 352 -38.98 -18.29 -18.52
N GLY A 353 -38.67 -19.48 -17.99
CA GLY A 353 -37.42 -19.72 -17.25
C GLY A 353 -36.19 -19.81 -18.17
N LEU A 354 -36.34 -20.44 -19.33
CA LEU A 354 -35.32 -20.52 -20.38
C LEU A 354 -36.06 -20.67 -21.71
N VAL A 355 -35.81 -19.80 -22.69
CA VAL A 355 -36.51 -19.84 -23.98
C VAL A 355 -35.57 -19.69 -25.17
N ASN A 356 -35.83 -20.50 -26.19
CA ASN A 356 -35.22 -20.38 -27.51
C ASN A 356 -36.19 -19.75 -28.51
N TYR A 357 -35.82 -18.63 -29.12
CA TYR A 357 -36.57 -18.01 -30.21
C TYR A 357 -36.02 -18.37 -31.62
N THR A 358 -35.03 -19.26 -31.74
CA THR A 358 -34.38 -19.56 -33.04
C THR A 358 -35.32 -20.23 -34.04
N ASP A 359 -35.22 -19.77 -35.29
CA ASP A 359 -35.74 -20.37 -36.51
C ASP A 359 -34.70 -21.26 -37.24
N GLN A 360 -33.47 -21.40 -36.69
CA GLN A 360 -32.33 -22.09 -37.31
C GLN A 360 -31.47 -22.93 -36.34
N ASP A 361 -30.62 -23.80 -36.89
CA ASP A 361 -29.82 -24.85 -36.21
C ASP A 361 -28.93 -24.32 -35.07
N GLY A 362 -28.95 -25.02 -33.93
CA GLY A 362 -28.16 -24.76 -32.72
C GLY A 362 -28.46 -25.78 -31.61
N THR A 363 -27.53 -26.00 -30.67
CA THR A 363 -27.70 -26.97 -29.56
C THR A 363 -27.70 -26.28 -28.20
N ILE A 364 -28.72 -26.57 -27.37
CA ILE A 364 -28.80 -26.09 -25.99
C ILE A 364 -28.66 -27.27 -25.04
N GLN A 365 -27.74 -27.14 -24.08
CA GLN A 365 -27.55 -28.09 -22.99
C GLN A 365 -27.95 -27.41 -21.68
N ALA A 366 -29.10 -27.80 -21.11
CA ALA A 366 -29.55 -27.30 -19.82
C ALA A 366 -29.41 -28.41 -18.75
N ALA A 367 -28.54 -28.22 -17.77
CA ALA A 367 -28.25 -29.25 -16.76
C ALA A 367 -28.19 -28.67 -15.34
N ASN A 368 -28.64 -29.43 -14.33
CA ASN A 368 -28.51 -29.06 -12.91
C ASN A 368 -29.11 -27.68 -12.54
N ASN A 369 -30.11 -27.19 -13.29
CA ASN A 369 -30.81 -25.95 -12.98
C ASN A 369 -31.98 -26.21 -12.02
N LYS A 370 -32.28 -25.24 -11.17
CA LYS A 370 -33.48 -25.25 -10.32
C LYS A 370 -34.64 -24.60 -11.08
N TRP A 371 -35.75 -25.31 -11.24
CA TRP A 371 -36.93 -24.86 -11.98
C TRP A 371 -38.09 -24.47 -11.06
N GLN A 372 -39.09 -23.79 -11.60
CA GLN A 372 -40.33 -23.49 -10.87
C GLN A 372 -41.06 -24.79 -10.54
N ASN A 373 -41.80 -24.85 -9.42
CA ASN A 373 -42.52 -26.08 -9.05
C ASN A 373 -43.56 -26.45 -10.13
N GLY A 374 -43.39 -27.62 -10.76
CA GLY A 374 -44.18 -28.05 -11.91
C GLY A 374 -43.74 -27.48 -13.27
N GLY A 375 -42.72 -26.61 -13.30
CA GLY A 375 -42.11 -26.06 -14.51
C GLY A 375 -41.04 -26.98 -15.09
N VAL A 376 -41.13 -27.26 -16.39
CA VAL A 376 -40.07 -27.83 -17.22
C VAL A 376 -39.48 -26.71 -18.10
N PRO A 377 -38.31 -26.87 -18.75
CA PRO A 377 -37.92 -25.94 -19.81
C PRO A 377 -39.04 -25.87 -20.85
N ASP A 378 -39.61 -24.70 -21.12
CA ASP A 378 -40.56 -24.51 -22.21
C ASP A 378 -39.80 -24.65 -23.53
N THR A 379 -39.98 -25.77 -24.22
CA THR A 379 -39.18 -26.09 -25.42
C THR A 379 -39.89 -25.63 -26.68
N THR A 380 -39.11 -24.96 -27.54
CA THR A 380 -39.27 -24.83 -28.99
C THR A 380 -40.73 -24.72 -29.47
N VAL A 381 -41.19 -23.48 -29.69
CA VAL A 381 -42.34 -23.24 -30.56
C VAL A 381 -41.91 -23.51 -31.99
N ILE A 382 -42.26 -24.67 -32.54
CA ILE A 382 -42.22 -24.87 -33.99
C ILE A 382 -43.57 -24.38 -34.53
N SER A 383 -43.54 -23.53 -35.55
CA SER A 383 -44.74 -23.00 -36.19
C SER A 383 -45.50 -24.12 -36.92
N GLY A 384 -46.81 -24.26 -36.66
CA GLY A 384 -47.75 -24.92 -37.59
C GLY A 384 -47.73 -26.45 -37.70
N GLY A 385 -48.88 -27.09 -37.45
CA GLY A 385 -49.14 -28.48 -37.88
C GLY A 385 -50.64 -28.81 -37.94
N LEU A 386 -51.03 -29.67 -38.86
CA LEU A 386 -52.42 -30.11 -39.06
C LEU A 386 -52.70 -31.39 -38.27
N LEU A 387 -53.77 -31.38 -37.48
CA LEU A 387 -54.33 -32.54 -36.81
C LEU A 387 -55.63 -33.01 -37.45
N THR A 388 -55.82 -34.31 -37.35
CA THR A 388 -57.07 -34.99 -37.66
C THR A 388 -57.51 -35.76 -36.40
N SER A 389 -58.71 -35.53 -35.91
CA SER A 389 -59.26 -36.21 -34.74
C SER A 389 -59.17 -37.73 -34.89
N GLY A 390 -58.68 -38.41 -33.85
CA GLY A 390 -58.43 -39.86 -33.90
C GLY A 390 -57.15 -40.27 -34.63
N ASN A 391 -56.37 -39.34 -35.19
CA ASN A 391 -55.09 -39.61 -35.85
C ASN A 391 -53.90 -39.20 -34.94
N PRO A 392 -52.90 -40.07 -34.71
CA PRO A 392 -51.70 -39.71 -33.95
C PRO A 392 -50.70 -38.87 -34.75
N VAL A 393 -50.88 -38.67 -36.05
CA VAL A 393 -49.92 -37.94 -36.87
C VAL A 393 -50.27 -36.46 -36.93
N ILE A 394 -49.31 -35.61 -36.57
CA ILE A 394 -49.33 -34.19 -36.95
C ILE A 394 -48.60 -34.05 -38.27
N SER A 395 -49.29 -33.47 -39.25
CA SER A 395 -48.81 -33.31 -40.63
C SER A 395 -48.60 -31.83 -40.97
N PHE A 396 -48.02 -31.55 -42.15
CA PHE A 396 -47.76 -30.19 -42.63
C PHE A 396 -46.89 -29.33 -41.70
N MET A 397 -45.97 -29.95 -40.98
CA MET A 397 -44.98 -29.19 -40.20
C MET A 397 -43.93 -28.59 -41.15
N PRO A 398 -43.51 -27.32 -40.95
CA PRO A 398 -42.49 -26.68 -41.78
C PRO A 398 -41.10 -27.30 -41.59
N SER A 399 -40.82 -27.87 -40.41
CA SER A 399 -39.62 -28.66 -40.12
C SER A 399 -39.85 -29.54 -38.88
N THR A 400 -39.18 -30.68 -38.83
CA THR A 400 -39.05 -31.51 -37.62
C THR A 400 -37.61 -31.54 -37.07
N SER A 401 -36.74 -30.67 -37.60
CA SER A 401 -35.39 -30.47 -37.05
C SER A 401 -35.50 -30.01 -35.59
N GLY A 402 -34.71 -30.61 -34.70
CA GLY A 402 -34.78 -30.39 -33.25
C GLY A 402 -35.80 -31.24 -32.48
N ILE A 403 -36.73 -31.95 -33.14
CA ILE A 403 -37.71 -32.83 -32.47
C ILE A 403 -37.17 -34.26 -32.37
N PHE A 404 -37.13 -34.90 -31.20
CA PHE A 404 -36.68 -36.30 -31.06
C PHE A 404 -37.79 -37.21 -30.49
N ILE A 405 -37.64 -38.52 -30.75
CA ILE A 405 -38.53 -39.55 -30.21
C ILE A 405 -38.45 -39.52 -28.68
N GLY A 406 -39.60 -39.46 -28.02
CA GLY A 406 -39.75 -39.35 -26.56
C GLY A 406 -40.06 -37.93 -26.05
N MET A 407 -39.96 -36.88 -26.88
CA MET A 407 -40.35 -35.53 -26.49
C MET A 407 -41.82 -35.46 -26.12
N GLY A 408 -42.16 -34.78 -25.02
CA GLY A 408 -43.53 -34.38 -24.72
C GLY A 408 -44.03 -33.39 -25.77
N ILE A 409 -45.32 -33.39 -26.03
CA ILE A 409 -45.95 -32.49 -26.99
C ILE A 409 -47.27 -31.97 -26.43
N GLN A 410 -47.51 -30.67 -26.60
CA GLN A 410 -48.68 -29.97 -26.08
C GLN A 410 -49.24 -28.95 -27.09
N GLY A 411 -50.56 -28.80 -27.09
CA GLY A 411 -51.26 -27.86 -27.96
C GLY A 411 -52.77 -28.14 -28.00
N PRO A 412 -53.59 -27.19 -28.49
CA PRO A 412 -55.03 -27.38 -28.65
C PRO A 412 -55.35 -28.62 -29.51
N GLY A 413 -56.08 -29.60 -28.98
CA GLY A 413 -56.38 -30.84 -29.70
C GLY A 413 -55.33 -31.95 -29.54
N ILE A 414 -54.23 -31.71 -28.82
CA ILE A 414 -53.24 -32.72 -28.46
C ILE A 414 -53.56 -33.26 -27.05
N PRO A 415 -53.66 -34.59 -26.85
CA PRO A 415 -53.90 -35.17 -25.53
C PRO A 415 -52.81 -34.78 -24.51
N ALA A 416 -53.23 -34.52 -23.26
CA ALA A 416 -52.31 -34.24 -22.17
C ALA A 416 -51.33 -35.41 -21.95
N GLY A 417 -50.04 -35.10 -21.85
CA GLY A 417 -48.97 -36.11 -21.66
C GLY A 417 -48.57 -36.88 -22.93
N ALA A 418 -49.08 -36.50 -24.11
CA ALA A 418 -48.65 -37.10 -25.37
C ALA A 418 -47.13 -36.90 -25.60
N THR A 419 -46.51 -37.88 -26.27
CA THR A 419 -45.08 -37.85 -26.65
C THR A 419 -44.87 -38.14 -28.12
N VAL A 420 -43.74 -37.72 -28.69
CA VAL A 420 -43.34 -38.05 -30.05
C VAL A 420 -42.86 -39.50 -30.12
N VAL A 421 -43.51 -40.35 -30.92
CA VAL A 421 -43.16 -41.77 -31.12
C VAL A 421 -42.63 -42.08 -32.52
N GLY A 422 -42.71 -41.13 -33.45
CA GLY A 422 -42.15 -41.23 -34.81
C GLY A 422 -41.94 -39.85 -35.44
N ARG A 423 -40.99 -39.69 -36.37
CA ARG A 423 -40.81 -38.44 -37.12
C ARG A 423 -40.35 -38.69 -38.56
N THR A 424 -40.77 -37.81 -39.46
CA THR A 424 -40.21 -37.58 -40.80
C THR A 424 -39.89 -36.10 -40.94
N PRO A 425 -39.25 -35.60 -42.02
CA PRO A 425 -38.88 -34.19 -42.15
C PRO A 425 -40.02 -33.16 -41.92
N ASN A 426 -41.28 -33.56 -42.13
CA ASN A 426 -42.44 -32.66 -42.07
C ASN A 426 -43.64 -33.24 -41.29
N THR A 427 -43.46 -34.37 -40.61
CA THR A 427 -44.52 -35.00 -39.78
C THR A 427 -43.95 -35.59 -38.50
N ILE A 428 -44.78 -35.63 -37.46
CA ILE A 428 -44.50 -36.36 -36.23
C ILE A 428 -45.67 -37.26 -35.88
N VAL A 429 -45.38 -38.39 -35.26
CA VAL A 429 -46.36 -39.34 -34.74
C VAL A 429 -46.38 -39.18 -33.22
N MET A 430 -47.55 -38.98 -32.64
CA MET A 430 -47.80 -38.84 -31.21
C MET A 430 -48.14 -40.18 -30.56
N SER A 431 -47.85 -40.33 -29.26
CA SER A 431 -48.18 -41.50 -28.46
C SER A 431 -49.67 -41.67 -28.21
N SER A 432 -50.47 -40.64 -28.51
CA SER A 432 -51.92 -40.65 -28.38
C SER A 432 -52.55 -39.86 -29.54
N PRO A 433 -53.68 -40.35 -30.11
CA PRO A 433 -54.33 -39.66 -31.22
C PRO A 433 -54.88 -38.27 -30.85
N ALA A 434 -54.90 -37.36 -31.82
CA ALA A 434 -55.49 -36.04 -31.64
C ALA A 434 -56.96 -36.12 -31.20
N THR A 435 -57.39 -35.14 -30.40
CA THR A 435 -58.76 -35.03 -29.88
C THR A 435 -59.66 -34.12 -30.70
N ALA A 436 -59.10 -33.36 -31.65
CA ALA A 436 -59.83 -32.44 -32.50
C ALA A 436 -59.17 -32.31 -33.89
N ASP A 437 -59.97 -31.95 -34.89
CA ASP A 437 -59.49 -31.52 -36.19
C ASP A 437 -59.04 -30.05 -36.14
N GLY A 438 -57.93 -29.72 -36.81
CA GLY A 438 -57.52 -28.32 -36.95
C GLY A 438 -56.05 -28.10 -37.26
N PHE A 439 -55.73 -26.97 -37.87
CA PHE A 439 -54.37 -26.49 -38.00
C PHE A 439 -53.99 -25.70 -36.75
N ILE A 440 -52.97 -26.15 -36.01
CA ILE A 440 -52.46 -25.43 -34.84
C ILE A 440 -51.29 -24.54 -35.28
N PRO A 441 -51.35 -23.22 -35.07
CA PRO A 441 -50.28 -22.30 -35.46
C PRO A 441 -49.01 -22.42 -34.60
N GLN A 442 -49.10 -22.96 -33.39
CA GLN A 442 -47.98 -23.15 -32.46
C GLN A 442 -48.10 -24.49 -31.75
N ILE A 443 -47.10 -25.35 -31.92
CA ILE A 443 -47.02 -26.63 -31.20
C ILE A 443 -45.92 -26.49 -30.15
N GLY A 444 -46.29 -26.70 -28.88
CA GLY A 444 -45.32 -26.74 -27.80
C GLY A 444 -44.70 -28.13 -27.73
N PHE A 445 -43.39 -28.20 -27.73
CA PHE A 445 -42.69 -29.42 -27.36
C PHE A 445 -42.27 -29.29 -25.89
N ALA A 446 -42.18 -30.40 -25.18
CA ALA A 446 -41.61 -30.45 -23.84
C ALA A 446 -40.49 -31.50 -23.86
N PHE A 447 -39.36 -31.22 -23.22
CA PHE A 447 -38.46 -32.31 -22.82
C PHE A 447 -39.24 -33.10 -21.77
N ASN A 448 -39.78 -34.27 -22.13
CA ASN A 448 -40.44 -35.13 -21.16
C ASN A 448 -39.36 -35.75 -20.27
N PHE A 449 -38.96 -35.04 -19.23
CA PHE A 449 -38.40 -35.68 -18.05
C PHE A 449 -39.59 -36.27 -17.30
N ALA A 450 -39.73 -37.58 -17.37
CA ALA A 450 -40.78 -38.31 -16.68
C ALA A 450 -40.65 -38.07 -15.17
N THR A 451 -41.56 -37.27 -14.61
CA THR A 451 -41.66 -36.93 -13.18
C THR A 451 -40.46 -36.16 -12.59
N SER A 452 -40.73 -35.39 -11.54
CA SER A 452 -39.83 -34.43 -10.90
C SER A 452 -38.62 -35.03 -10.15
N THR A 453 -38.12 -36.20 -10.59
CA THR A 453 -37.06 -36.95 -9.89
C THR A 453 -35.90 -37.42 -10.76
N ASP A 454 -35.86 -37.11 -12.06
CA ASP A 454 -34.83 -37.64 -12.98
C ASP A 454 -33.74 -36.65 -13.43
N ILE A 455 -33.23 -35.80 -12.52
CA ILE A 455 -31.90 -35.17 -12.71
C ILE A 455 -30.90 -35.77 -11.72
N VAL A 456 -30.59 -37.07 -11.83
CA VAL A 456 -29.29 -37.64 -11.45
C VAL A 456 -29.03 -38.95 -12.23
N ARG A 457 -28.18 -38.91 -13.25
CA ARG A 457 -27.11 -39.93 -13.37
C ARG A 457 -25.83 -39.12 -13.27
N THR A 458 -25.20 -39.06 -12.10
CA THR A 458 -24.44 -40.18 -11.55
C THR A 458 -24.67 -40.41 -10.05
N SER A 459 -24.58 -41.70 -9.67
CA SER A 459 -24.66 -42.31 -8.32
C SER A 459 -26.05 -42.60 -7.74
N LEU A 460 -26.56 -43.79 -8.09
CA LEU A 460 -27.49 -44.57 -7.29
C LEU A 460 -26.86 -44.90 -5.92
N ASN A 461 -27.58 -44.58 -4.84
CA ASN A 461 -27.73 -45.41 -3.65
C ASN A 461 -28.83 -44.82 -2.75
N PHE A 462 -30.00 -45.47 -2.67
CA PHE A 462 -30.97 -45.23 -1.60
C PHE A 462 -30.88 -46.34 -0.56
N VAL A 463 -30.61 -45.96 0.69
CA VAL A 463 -30.81 -46.81 1.87
C VAL A 463 -32.03 -46.31 2.64
N ARG A 464 -32.82 -47.26 3.15
CA ARG A 464 -34.02 -47.09 3.99
C ARG A 464 -33.75 -46.30 5.27
N THR A 465 -34.80 -45.62 5.73
CA THR A 465 -34.94 -44.80 6.94
C THR A 465 -34.62 -45.54 8.24
N GLY A 466 -33.88 -44.85 9.11
CA GLY A 466 -33.49 -45.28 10.46
C GLY A 466 -32.12 -44.71 10.89
N ASN A 467 -31.28 -44.39 9.92
CA ASN A 467 -30.02 -43.67 10.10
C ASN A 467 -29.96 -42.42 9.22
N PRO A 468 -29.31 -41.33 9.68
CA PRO A 468 -29.05 -40.17 8.84
C PRO A 468 -28.42 -40.59 7.50
N LEU A 469 -28.93 -40.08 6.37
CA LEU A 469 -28.33 -40.35 5.06
C LEU A 469 -26.87 -39.86 5.09
N PRO A 470 -25.89 -40.63 4.57
CA PRO A 470 -24.46 -40.36 4.73
C PRO A 470 -23.97 -38.97 4.29
N ASN A 471 -24.77 -38.25 3.49
CA ASN A 471 -24.41 -36.96 2.88
C ASN A 471 -25.45 -35.85 3.13
N SER A 472 -26.30 -35.96 4.16
CA SER A 472 -27.32 -34.96 4.45
C SER A 472 -26.88 -33.98 5.55
N ILE A 473 -27.32 -32.72 5.44
CA ILE A 473 -27.07 -31.67 6.44
C ILE A 473 -28.09 -31.83 7.56
N PHE A 474 -27.68 -31.73 8.81
CA PHE A 474 -28.59 -31.84 9.95
C PHE A 474 -28.55 -30.59 10.82
N ASN A 475 -29.67 -30.27 11.48
CA ASN A 475 -29.66 -29.27 12.53
C ASN A 475 -29.55 -29.91 13.92
N GLN A 476 -29.52 -29.08 14.97
CA GLN A 476 -29.50 -29.53 16.37
C GLN A 476 -30.66 -30.47 16.78
N ALA A 477 -31.75 -30.48 16.02
CA ALA A 477 -32.90 -31.36 16.23
C ALA A 477 -32.82 -32.65 15.40
N ASN A 478 -31.66 -32.94 14.78
CA ASN A 478 -31.44 -34.07 13.87
C ASN A 478 -32.40 -34.09 12.67
N LEU A 479 -32.94 -32.93 12.27
CA LEU A 479 -33.72 -32.82 11.04
C LEU A 479 -32.77 -32.81 9.84
N SER A 480 -33.02 -33.71 8.89
CA SER A 480 -32.23 -33.85 7.66
C SER A 480 -32.70 -32.86 6.60
N PHE A 481 -31.76 -32.13 6.00
CA PHE A 481 -32.04 -31.17 4.93
C PHE A 481 -31.28 -31.52 3.66
N PRO A 482 -31.90 -31.31 2.49
CA PRO A 482 -31.28 -31.59 1.20
C PRO A 482 -30.28 -30.50 0.77
N THR A 483 -30.39 -29.28 1.31
CA THR A 483 -29.53 -28.13 0.97
C THR A 483 -29.28 -27.25 2.19
N LEU A 484 -28.21 -26.46 2.17
CA LEU A 484 -27.91 -25.50 3.23
C LEU A 484 -28.97 -24.39 3.34
N ALA A 485 -29.53 -23.91 2.22
CA ALA A 485 -30.64 -22.96 2.24
C ALA A 485 -31.88 -23.55 2.95
N ALA A 486 -32.21 -24.82 2.69
CA ALA A 486 -33.28 -25.52 3.39
C ALA A 486 -32.94 -25.71 4.88
N ALA A 487 -31.69 -25.99 5.21
CA ALA A 487 -31.22 -26.08 6.59
C ALA A 487 -31.31 -24.72 7.32
N ILE A 488 -30.91 -23.61 6.69
CA ILE A 488 -31.03 -22.25 7.23
C ILE A 488 -32.51 -21.88 7.43
N ALA A 489 -33.37 -22.16 6.46
CA ALA A 489 -34.80 -21.91 6.56
C ALA A 489 -35.43 -22.72 7.70
N GLY A 490 -35.10 -24.02 7.78
CA GLY A 490 -35.63 -24.97 8.76
C GLY A 490 -34.95 -24.94 10.13
N THR A 491 -33.92 -24.12 10.33
CA THR A 491 -33.24 -23.94 11.63
C THR A 491 -33.73 -22.64 12.28
N THR A 492 -34.08 -22.70 13.56
CA THR A 492 -34.50 -21.52 14.33
C THR A 492 -33.34 -20.57 14.60
N ASN A 493 -33.65 -19.31 14.95
CA ASN A 493 -32.65 -18.37 15.44
C ASN A 493 -31.87 -18.96 16.64
N GLY A 494 -30.54 -18.82 16.65
CA GLY A 494 -29.63 -19.43 17.63
C GLY A 494 -29.36 -20.92 17.40
N GLY A 495 -29.85 -21.51 16.31
CA GLY A 495 -29.73 -22.93 16.04
C GLY A 495 -28.38 -23.36 15.46
N THR A 496 -28.02 -24.63 15.68
CA THR A 496 -26.80 -25.24 15.13
C THR A 496 -27.08 -26.09 13.88
N ILE A 497 -26.22 -25.98 12.87
CA ILE A 497 -26.19 -26.81 11.66
C ILE A 497 -24.88 -27.63 11.65
N TRP A 498 -25.01 -28.94 11.48
CA TRP A 498 -23.95 -29.94 11.56
C TRP A 498 -23.67 -30.58 10.21
N ASN A 499 -22.43 -31.08 10.05
CA ASN A 499 -21.98 -31.90 8.93
C ASN A 499 -22.30 -31.28 7.58
N ILE A 500 -21.95 -30.01 7.41
CA ILE A 500 -22.14 -29.30 6.14
C ILE A 500 -21.08 -29.87 5.16
N PRO A 501 -21.48 -30.64 4.13
CA PRO A 501 -20.53 -31.16 3.16
C PRO A 501 -20.00 -30.02 2.28
N SER A 502 -18.89 -30.25 1.59
CA SER A 502 -18.46 -29.39 0.48
C SER A 502 -19.62 -29.21 -0.52
N GLY A 503 -20.15 -27.99 -0.68
CA GLY A 503 -21.34 -27.78 -1.49
C GLY A 503 -21.86 -26.34 -1.53
N THR A 504 -22.52 -26.02 -2.64
CA THR A 504 -22.94 -24.69 -3.08
C THR A 504 -24.09 -24.06 -2.27
N ILE A 505 -23.96 -22.81 -1.82
CA ILE A 505 -25.11 -21.93 -1.51
C ILE A 505 -25.46 -21.12 -2.77
N PRO A 506 -26.68 -21.23 -3.34
CA PRO A 506 -27.08 -20.41 -4.47
C PRO A 506 -27.46 -18.97 -4.05
N GLY A 507 -26.92 -17.97 -4.75
CA GLY A 507 -27.36 -16.57 -4.73
C GLY A 507 -26.91 -15.73 -3.52
N ASN A 508 -27.16 -14.41 -3.60
CA ASN A 508 -26.96 -13.50 -2.46
C ASN A 508 -27.99 -13.82 -1.37
N THR A 509 -27.54 -14.48 -0.31
CA THR A 509 -28.39 -14.90 0.80
C THR A 509 -28.14 -13.98 2.00
N VAL A 510 -29.20 -13.33 2.47
CA VAL A 510 -29.19 -12.66 3.78
C VAL A 510 -29.77 -13.63 4.81
N VAL A 511 -28.92 -14.07 5.73
CA VAL A 511 -29.27 -14.96 6.83
C VAL A 511 -29.57 -14.11 8.07
N ASN A 512 -30.85 -13.70 8.20
CA ASN A 512 -31.36 -12.92 9.33
C ASN A 512 -31.55 -13.78 10.60
N LYS A 513 -30.58 -14.62 10.93
CA LYS A 513 -30.59 -15.51 12.10
C LYS A 513 -29.18 -15.66 12.63
N ASN A 514 -29.07 -15.74 13.95
CA ASN A 514 -27.88 -16.22 14.64
C ASN A 514 -27.74 -17.71 14.36
N LEU A 515 -26.62 -18.14 13.78
CA LEU A 515 -26.40 -19.55 13.47
C LEU A 515 -25.04 -20.02 13.98
N LYS A 516 -24.98 -21.30 14.35
CA LYS A 516 -23.73 -22.02 14.57
C LYS A 516 -23.54 -23.07 13.48
N LEU A 517 -22.37 -23.08 12.83
CA LEU A 517 -22.02 -24.02 11.76
C LEU A 517 -20.86 -24.90 12.20
N ILE A 518 -21.04 -26.21 12.12
CA ILE A 518 -20.00 -27.20 12.45
C ILE A 518 -19.47 -27.85 11.17
N SER A 519 -18.15 -27.78 11.00
CA SER A 519 -17.35 -28.33 9.90
C SER A 519 -17.83 -27.91 8.51
N PRO A 520 -17.87 -26.60 8.17
CA PRO A 520 -18.40 -26.12 6.88
C PRO A 520 -17.66 -26.58 5.62
N GLY A 521 -16.48 -27.17 5.72
CA GLY A 521 -15.75 -27.75 4.58
C GLY A 521 -15.30 -26.72 3.54
N SER A 522 -14.66 -27.21 2.47
CA SER A 522 -14.26 -26.39 1.33
C SER A 522 -15.46 -25.99 0.46
N GLY A 523 -15.55 -24.72 0.06
CA GLY A 523 -16.61 -24.22 -0.83
C GLY A 523 -17.96 -23.92 -0.16
N PHE A 524 -17.94 -23.55 1.13
CA PHE A 524 -19.12 -23.14 1.91
C PHE A 524 -19.89 -21.95 1.28
N LEU A 525 -19.27 -21.21 0.37
CA LEU A 525 -19.85 -20.10 -0.38
C LEU A 525 -19.53 -20.27 -1.86
N HIS A 526 -20.45 -19.91 -2.77
CA HIS A 526 -20.20 -20.01 -4.21
C HIS A 526 -19.26 -18.90 -4.69
N SER A 527 -18.61 -19.01 -5.85
CA SER A 527 -18.02 -17.83 -6.50
C SER A 527 -19.08 -16.79 -6.86
N GLY A 528 -18.90 -15.55 -6.44
CA GLY A 528 -19.67 -14.40 -6.92
C GLY A 528 -20.98 -14.00 -6.27
N SER A 529 -21.34 -14.53 -5.10
CA SER A 529 -22.52 -14.08 -4.36
C SER A 529 -22.15 -13.57 -2.97
N LEU A 530 -22.57 -12.36 -2.59
CA LEU A 530 -22.38 -11.88 -1.22
C LEU A 530 -23.34 -12.64 -0.29
N THR A 531 -22.79 -13.38 0.67
CA THR A 531 -23.58 -13.99 1.75
C THR A 531 -23.41 -13.16 3.02
N THR A 532 -24.52 -12.68 3.59
CA THR A 532 -24.49 -11.89 4.83
C THR A 532 -25.18 -12.65 5.95
N PHE A 533 -24.47 -12.91 7.04
CA PHE A 533 -25.02 -13.46 8.28
C PHE A 533 -25.29 -12.33 9.27
N ASP A 534 -26.35 -12.47 10.07
CA ASP A 534 -26.60 -11.54 11.16
C ASP A 534 -25.56 -11.72 12.28
N GLN A 535 -25.53 -12.89 12.92
CA GLN A 535 -24.45 -13.34 13.81
C GLN A 535 -24.05 -14.76 13.44
N LEU A 536 -22.76 -15.08 13.50
CA LEU A 536 -22.27 -16.37 13.06
C LEU A 536 -21.21 -16.96 13.99
N THR A 537 -21.41 -18.22 14.39
CA THR A 537 -20.38 -19.04 15.01
C THR A 537 -19.95 -20.16 14.07
N VAL A 538 -18.66 -20.28 13.78
CA VAL A 538 -18.11 -21.36 12.94
C VAL A 538 -17.19 -22.26 13.77
N THR A 539 -17.35 -23.58 13.66
CA THR A 539 -16.44 -24.54 14.29
C THR A 539 -15.87 -25.45 13.21
N GLY A 540 -14.57 -25.32 12.91
CA GLY A 540 -13.89 -26.04 11.81
C GLY A 540 -13.41 -25.12 10.69
N ALA A 541 -12.89 -25.72 9.61
CA ALA A 541 -12.38 -24.97 8.46
C ALA A 541 -13.53 -24.38 7.62
N LEU A 542 -13.39 -23.10 7.26
CA LEU A 542 -14.28 -22.31 6.40
C LEU A 542 -13.49 -21.88 5.17
N GLU A 543 -13.90 -22.29 3.97
CA GLU A 543 -13.33 -21.75 2.74
C GLU A 543 -14.37 -20.91 1.99
N MET A 544 -14.05 -19.63 1.80
CA MET A 544 -14.86 -18.67 1.08
C MET A 544 -14.70 -18.87 -0.42
N GLY A 545 -15.81 -19.08 -1.13
CA GLY A 545 -15.84 -18.98 -2.58
C GLY A 545 -16.21 -17.58 -3.09
N SER A 546 -16.83 -16.73 -2.28
CA SER A 546 -17.24 -15.34 -2.59
C SER A 546 -16.99 -14.39 -1.42
N ASP A 547 -17.33 -13.12 -1.61
CA ASP A 547 -17.54 -12.16 -0.54
C ASP A 547 -18.46 -12.72 0.56
N PHE A 548 -18.02 -12.54 1.80
CA PHE A 548 -18.67 -13.06 2.99
C PHE A 548 -18.78 -11.96 4.02
N ALA A 549 -19.99 -11.67 4.48
CA ALA A 549 -20.25 -10.64 5.46
C ALA A 549 -20.89 -11.19 6.74
N VAL A 550 -20.50 -10.63 7.87
CA VAL A 550 -21.20 -10.80 9.16
C VAL A 550 -21.55 -9.41 9.69
N ALA A 551 -22.85 -9.16 9.85
CA ALA A 551 -23.38 -7.87 10.25
C ALA A 551 -23.09 -7.54 11.73
N ASN A 552 -23.14 -8.55 12.59
CA ASN A 552 -22.77 -8.48 14.00
C ASN A 552 -21.56 -9.39 14.26
N ASP A 553 -21.61 -10.25 15.28
CA ASP A 553 -20.42 -10.96 15.74
C ASP A 553 -20.08 -12.18 14.86
N LEU A 554 -18.81 -12.28 14.50
CA LEU A 554 -18.20 -13.48 13.94
C LEU A 554 -17.38 -14.16 15.05
N ALA A 555 -17.87 -15.31 15.51
CA ALA A 555 -17.09 -16.23 16.31
C ALA A 555 -16.61 -17.37 15.40
N GLN A 556 -15.34 -17.74 15.49
CA GLN A 556 -14.88 -19.03 14.97
C GLN A 556 -14.20 -19.72 16.14
N GLY A 557 -14.37 -21.02 16.33
CA GLY A 557 -13.50 -21.76 17.26
C GLY A 557 -12.06 -21.82 16.73
N SER A 558 -11.29 -22.83 17.12
CA SER A 558 -9.91 -23.08 16.64
C SER A 558 -9.78 -23.49 15.16
N GLY A 559 -10.70 -23.07 14.29
CA GLY A 559 -10.79 -23.40 12.87
C GLY A 559 -10.01 -22.45 11.96
N LEU A 560 -9.84 -22.84 10.70
CA LEU A 560 -9.11 -22.10 9.67
C LEU A 560 -10.08 -21.41 8.69
N THR A 561 -9.93 -20.11 8.40
CA THR A 561 -10.75 -19.42 7.38
C THR A 561 -9.91 -19.06 6.15
N THR A 562 -10.20 -19.63 4.99
CA THR A 562 -9.55 -19.26 3.71
C THR A 562 -10.43 -18.30 2.93
N ILE A 563 -9.96 -17.08 2.67
CA ILE A 563 -10.71 -16.06 1.92
C ILE A 563 -10.77 -16.40 0.43
N GLY A 564 -9.69 -16.96 -0.13
CA GLY A 564 -9.60 -17.23 -1.56
C GLY A 564 -9.43 -15.97 -2.40
N ASN A 565 -8.99 -16.12 -3.65
CA ASN A 565 -8.71 -15.00 -4.54
C ASN A 565 -10.00 -14.26 -4.95
N ASN A 566 -9.93 -12.92 -4.98
CA ASN A 566 -11.00 -11.99 -5.39
C ASN A 566 -12.22 -11.94 -4.46
N ASN A 567 -12.09 -12.42 -3.22
CA ASN A 567 -13.16 -12.38 -2.23
C ASN A 567 -12.84 -11.40 -1.10
N THR A 568 -13.88 -10.84 -0.50
CA THR A 568 -13.82 -9.93 0.64
C THR A 568 -14.46 -10.54 1.87
N LEU A 569 -13.71 -10.62 2.97
CA LEU A 569 -14.26 -10.93 4.29
C LEU A 569 -14.68 -9.62 4.99
N ILE A 570 -15.97 -9.44 5.25
CA ILE A 570 -16.56 -8.26 5.86
C ILE A 570 -17.08 -8.61 7.26
N VAL A 571 -16.64 -7.90 8.29
CA VAL A 571 -17.12 -8.11 9.67
C VAL A 571 -17.46 -6.77 10.33
N ASN A 572 -18.72 -6.60 10.71
CA ASN A 572 -19.23 -5.34 11.28
C ASN A 572 -19.42 -5.38 12.82
N GLY A 573 -19.57 -6.56 13.43
CA GLY A 573 -19.56 -6.72 14.88
C GLY A 573 -18.25 -7.30 15.42
N ASN A 574 -18.32 -7.92 16.60
CA ASN A 574 -17.13 -8.42 17.27
C ASN A 574 -16.56 -9.65 16.58
N ILE A 575 -15.24 -9.77 16.64
CA ILE A 575 -14.51 -10.97 16.27
C ILE A 575 -14.05 -11.65 17.56
N THR A 576 -14.49 -12.88 17.78
CA THR A 576 -14.11 -13.66 18.96
C THR A 576 -13.57 -15.03 18.56
N GLU A 577 -12.48 -15.45 19.20
CA GLU A 577 -11.90 -16.79 19.08
C GLU A 577 -11.40 -17.21 17.68
N LEU A 578 -11.32 -16.30 16.69
CA LEU A 578 -10.83 -16.64 15.35
C LEU A 578 -9.50 -17.41 15.42
N GLY A 579 -9.48 -18.64 14.90
CA GLY A 579 -8.25 -19.30 14.51
C GLY A 579 -7.58 -18.59 13.32
N SER A 580 -6.71 -19.26 12.57
CA SER A 580 -5.96 -18.58 11.50
C SER A 580 -6.85 -18.25 10.28
N VAL A 581 -6.57 -17.12 9.65
CA VAL A 581 -7.13 -16.73 8.35
C VAL A 581 -6.05 -16.90 7.28
N ILE A 582 -6.41 -17.46 6.12
CA ILE A 582 -5.57 -17.50 4.91
C ILE A 582 -6.15 -16.51 3.90
N GLY A 583 -5.43 -15.43 3.65
CA GLY A 583 -5.71 -14.50 2.57
C GLY A 583 -4.94 -14.84 1.30
N GLY A 584 -4.65 -13.81 0.51
CA GLY A 584 -3.88 -13.91 -0.72
C GLY A 584 -3.72 -12.54 -1.40
N PRO A 585 -2.93 -12.46 -2.47
CA PRO A 585 -2.65 -11.21 -3.19
C PRO A 585 -3.87 -10.59 -3.88
N ASN A 586 -5.01 -11.30 -3.89
CA ASN A 586 -6.28 -10.84 -4.44
C ASN A 586 -7.43 -10.90 -3.42
N SER A 587 -7.16 -11.18 -2.15
CA SER A 587 -8.18 -11.30 -1.10
C SER A 587 -8.29 -9.99 -0.32
N ASP A 588 -9.48 -9.58 0.09
CA ASP A 588 -9.70 -8.36 0.86
C ASP A 588 -10.32 -8.65 2.22
N ILE A 589 -10.07 -7.77 3.19
CA ILE A 589 -10.73 -7.78 4.50
C ILE A 589 -11.30 -6.39 4.77
N ALA A 590 -12.53 -6.32 5.25
CA ALA A 590 -13.17 -5.10 5.73
C ALA A 590 -13.72 -5.29 7.14
N ILE A 591 -13.26 -4.46 8.07
CA ILE A 591 -13.71 -4.41 9.45
C ILE A 591 -14.46 -3.10 9.67
N GLY A 592 -15.75 -3.18 9.95
CA GLY A 592 -16.64 -2.02 10.08
C GLY A 592 -17.50 -2.05 11.34
N GLY A 593 -18.56 -1.23 11.32
CA GLY A 593 -19.65 -1.22 12.30
C GLY A 593 -19.32 -0.63 13.67
N ALA A 594 -20.28 -0.76 14.59
CA ALA A 594 -20.21 -0.22 15.96
C ALA A 594 -19.72 -1.24 17.01
N GLY A 595 -19.14 -2.36 16.56
CA GLY A 595 -18.56 -3.37 17.45
C GLY A 595 -17.41 -2.84 18.31
N ALA A 596 -17.10 -3.55 19.39
CA ALA A 596 -15.95 -3.23 20.25
C ALA A 596 -14.63 -3.47 19.50
N SER A 597 -13.54 -2.95 20.08
CA SER A 597 -12.19 -3.28 19.59
C SER A 597 -11.95 -4.78 19.76
N THR A 598 -11.49 -5.44 18.70
CA THR A 598 -11.23 -6.87 18.70
C THR A 598 -9.84 -7.17 18.17
N SER A 599 -9.26 -8.28 18.62
CA SER A 599 -8.04 -8.82 18.04
C SER A 599 -8.31 -9.40 16.66
N ILE A 600 -7.44 -9.12 15.71
CA ILE A 600 -7.44 -9.76 14.39
C ILE A 600 -6.50 -10.97 14.46
N PRO A 601 -6.96 -12.17 14.07
CA PRO A 601 -6.15 -13.38 14.09
C PRO A 601 -4.97 -13.31 13.10
N ASP A 602 -4.11 -14.32 13.15
CA ASP A 602 -3.07 -14.52 12.14
C ASP A 602 -3.66 -14.63 10.74
N ILE A 603 -3.34 -13.64 9.89
CA ILE A 603 -3.66 -13.65 8.46
C ILE A 603 -2.43 -14.08 7.68
N THR A 604 -2.36 -15.36 7.36
CA THR A 604 -1.31 -15.94 6.52
C THR A 604 -1.59 -15.65 5.04
N GLY A 605 -0.53 -15.52 4.22
CA GLY A 605 -0.65 -15.17 2.80
C GLY A 605 -0.92 -13.68 2.49
N GLY A 606 -1.26 -12.88 3.50
CA GLY A 606 -1.55 -11.45 3.36
C GLY A 606 -2.88 -11.15 2.66
N VAL A 607 -3.15 -9.88 2.38
CA VAL A 607 -4.34 -9.41 1.65
C VAL A 607 -3.95 -8.41 0.57
N ARG A 608 -4.82 -8.21 -0.41
CA ARG A 608 -4.75 -7.10 -1.36
C ARG A 608 -5.12 -5.80 -0.65
N ASN A 609 -6.31 -5.74 -0.05
CA ASN A 609 -6.81 -4.58 0.68
C ASN A 609 -7.22 -4.94 2.11
N PHE A 610 -6.97 -4.01 3.02
CA PHE A 610 -7.52 -4.03 4.37
C PHE A 610 -8.26 -2.72 4.63
N TYR A 611 -9.55 -2.82 4.93
CA TYR A 611 -10.41 -1.67 5.27
C TYR A 611 -10.74 -1.70 6.75
N LEU A 612 -10.41 -0.65 7.48
CA LEU A 612 -10.79 -0.43 8.87
C LEU A 612 -11.69 0.80 8.94
N ASN A 613 -12.94 0.61 9.36
CA ASN A 613 -13.92 1.67 9.57
C ASN A 613 -14.74 1.39 10.83
N ARG A 614 -14.04 1.25 11.95
CA ARG A 614 -14.63 0.95 13.27
C ARG A 614 -14.03 1.88 14.29
N ALA A 615 -14.84 2.77 14.87
CA ALA A 615 -14.35 3.79 15.81
C ALA A 615 -13.57 3.22 17.00
N ALA A 616 -13.96 2.03 17.49
CA ALA A 616 -13.25 1.35 18.57
C ALA A 616 -11.86 0.83 18.15
N GLY A 617 -11.56 0.76 16.86
CA GLY A 617 -10.31 0.22 16.32
C GLY A 617 -10.25 -1.31 16.34
N ILE A 618 -9.04 -1.83 16.15
CA ILE A 618 -8.67 -3.25 16.22
C ILE A 618 -7.31 -3.42 16.89
N GLN A 619 -7.01 -4.64 17.33
CA GLN A 619 -5.72 -5.05 17.84
C GLN A 619 -5.09 -6.08 16.89
N ILE A 620 -3.85 -5.85 16.45
CA ILE A 620 -3.08 -6.84 15.70
C ILE A 620 -2.37 -7.72 16.71
N VAL A 621 -2.72 -9.00 16.74
CA VAL A 621 -2.03 -9.99 17.59
C VAL A 621 -1.11 -10.89 16.78
N SER A 622 -1.13 -10.77 15.46
CA SER A 622 -0.27 -11.55 14.57
C SER A 622 1.12 -10.97 14.46
N ASP A 623 2.13 -11.83 14.34
CA ASP A 623 3.52 -11.39 14.13
C ASP A 623 3.65 -10.51 12.88
N ARG A 624 2.83 -10.81 11.86
CA ARG A 624 2.84 -10.14 10.56
C ARG A 624 1.46 -10.11 9.90
N LEU A 625 1.07 -8.94 9.38
CA LEU A 625 -0.05 -8.74 8.46
C LEU A 625 0.46 -8.08 7.18
N SER A 626 0.51 -8.82 6.07
CA SER A 626 0.96 -8.26 4.77
C SER A 626 -0.22 -7.66 3.99
N ILE A 627 -0.08 -6.44 3.50
CA ILE A 627 -1.09 -5.73 2.69
C ILE A 627 -0.44 -5.29 1.36
N ASN A 628 -0.88 -5.89 0.26
CA ASN A 628 -0.22 -5.76 -1.04
C ASN A 628 -0.61 -4.50 -1.81
N ARG A 629 -1.79 -3.90 -1.52
CA ARG A 629 -2.30 -2.72 -2.25
C ARG A 629 -2.76 -1.58 -1.35
N LEU A 630 -3.80 -1.75 -0.54
CA LEU A 630 -4.38 -0.62 0.21
C LEU A 630 -4.67 -0.97 1.67
N LEU A 631 -4.11 -0.17 2.58
CA LEU A 631 -4.61 -0.08 3.95
C LEU A 631 -5.49 1.18 4.05
N PHE A 632 -6.79 1.00 4.14
CA PHE A 632 -7.76 2.06 4.31
C PHE A 632 -8.16 2.17 5.79
N LEU A 633 -7.85 3.30 6.43
CA LEU A 633 -8.11 3.58 7.84
C LEU A 633 -9.20 4.65 7.96
N GLY A 634 -10.44 4.31 7.63
CA GLY A 634 -11.58 5.23 7.63
C GLY A 634 -11.95 5.77 9.02
N SER A 635 -11.91 4.90 10.04
CA SER A 635 -12.24 5.23 11.43
C SER A 635 -11.62 4.22 12.39
N GLY A 636 -11.08 4.71 13.52
CA GLY A 636 -10.46 3.93 14.58
C GLY A 636 -9.00 3.56 14.34
N LEU A 637 -8.35 3.11 15.41
CA LEU A 637 -6.93 2.79 15.42
C LEU A 637 -6.67 1.34 15.03
N MET A 638 -5.65 1.10 14.21
CA MET A 638 -5.04 -0.22 14.06
C MET A 638 -3.90 -0.32 15.05
N ASN A 639 -4.17 -0.87 16.23
CA ASN A 639 -3.19 -1.00 17.30
C ASN A 639 -2.29 -2.22 17.04
N LEU A 640 -0.99 -2.00 17.04
CA LEU A 640 -0.03 -3.01 16.62
C LEU A 640 0.36 -3.95 17.75
N GLY A 641 0.39 -3.50 19.01
CA GLY A 641 0.97 -4.27 20.10
C GLY A 641 2.39 -4.75 19.74
N MET A 642 2.59 -6.06 19.61
CA MET A 642 3.86 -6.66 19.16
C MET A 642 3.89 -6.99 17.65
N GLY A 643 2.75 -6.92 16.96
CA GLY A 643 2.59 -7.34 15.57
C GLY A 643 3.02 -6.29 14.55
N ASN A 644 3.43 -6.75 13.36
CA ASN A 644 3.88 -5.86 12.28
C ASN A 644 2.86 -5.80 11.14
N VAL A 645 2.62 -4.59 10.62
CA VAL A 645 1.85 -4.41 9.38
C VAL A 645 2.83 -4.12 8.26
N VAL A 646 2.81 -4.94 7.21
CA VAL A 646 3.79 -4.91 6.13
C VAL A 646 3.14 -4.54 4.81
N MET A 647 3.48 -3.37 4.31
CA MET A 647 2.94 -2.75 3.12
C MET A 647 3.78 -3.17 1.90
N GLY A 648 3.15 -3.75 0.87
CA GLY A 648 3.80 -4.20 -0.38
C GLY A 648 4.46 -3.08 -1.19
N THR A 649 5.22 -3.43 -2.23
CA THR A 649 6.05 -2.50 -3.03
C THR A 649 5.28 -1.34 -3.69
N HIS A 650 4.02 -1.56 -4.10
CA HIS A 650 3.16 -0.55 -4.72
C HIS A 650 1.95 -0.20 -3.85
N SER A 651 2.00 -0.56 -2.56
CA SER A 651 0.90 -0.34 -1.65
C SER A 651 0.84 1.09 -1.12
N SER A 652 -0.33 1.50 -0.67
CA SER A 652 -0.58 2.80 -0.05
C SER A 652 -1.36 2.64 1.25
N VAL A 653 -1.13 3.55 2.19
CA VAL A 653 -1.96 3.72 3.38
C VAL A 653 -2.78 4.98 3.20
N TYR A 654 -4.07 4.89 3.48
CA TYR A 654 -5.00 5.99 3.34
C TYR A 654 -5.76 6.22 4.66
N SER A 655 -5.62 7.41 5.24
CA SER A 655 -6.34 7.82 6.45
C SER A 655 -7.06 9.16 6.21
N PRO A 656 -8.39 9.17 6.04
CA PRO A 656 -9.17 10.39 5.87
C PRO A 656 -9.36 11.20 7.14
N ASN A 657 -9.32 10.55 8.31
CA ASN A 657 -9.58 11.17 9.60
C ASN A 657 -8.37 10.98 10.53
N PRO A 658 -7.19 11.51 10.15
CA PRO A 658 -5.92 11.18 10.79
C PRO A 658 -5.90 11.45 12.30
N SER A 659 -6.71 12.36 12.85
CA SER A 659 -6.84 12.56 14.30
C SER A 659 -7.42 11.36 15.06
N SER A 660 -8.12 10.45 14.38
CA SER A 660 -8.88 9.34 14.95
C SER A 660 -8.67 8.00 14.25
N SER A 661 -7.91 7.98 13.16
CA SER A 661 -7.62 6.76 12.40
C SER A 661 -6.19 6.72 11.89
N TYR A 662 -5.38 5.85 12.47
CA TYR A 662 -3.99 5.65 12.09
C TYR A 662 -3.49 4.30 12.60
N VAL A 663 -2.31 3.89 12.16
CA VAL A 663 -1.61 2.73 12.71
C VAL A 663 -1.01 3.15 14.05
N SER A 664 -1.60 2.68 15.14
CA SER A 664 -1.17 2.98 16.50
C SER A 664 -0.05 2.05 16.90
N THR A 665 1.12 2.60 17.21
CA THR A 665 2.31 1.84 17.58
C THR A 665 2.43 1.68 19.10
N ASP A 666 1.41 1.09 19.72
CA ASP A 666 1.21 0.94 21.17
C ASP A 666 2.04 -0.18 21.83
N GLY A 667 3.07 -0.67 21.14
CA GLY A 667 4.04 -1.64 21.64
C GLY A 667 5.33 -1.64 20.82
N SER A 668 5.86 -2.83 20.52
CA SER A 668 7.07 -3.02 19.72
C SER A 668 6.80 -3.17 18.22
N GLY A 669 5.54 -3.36 17.82
CA GLY A 669 5.14 -3.52 16.43
C GLY A 669 5.44 -2.31 15.55
N VAL A 670 5.74 -2.54 14.27
CA VAL A 670 6.09 -1.49 13.30
C VAL A 670 5.16 -1.47 12.10
N LEU A 671 5.05 -0.31 11.46
CA LEU A 671 4.56 -0.20 10.09
C LEU A 671 5.77 -0.32 9.14
N GLU A 672 5.85 -1.44 8.43
CA GLU A 672 6.92 -1.74 7.48
C GLU A 672 6.44 -1.48 6.05
N LYS A 673 7.29 -0.89 5.22
CA LYS A 673 7.07 -0.76 3.78
C LYS A 673 8.17 -1.47 3.02
N LEU A 674 7.79 -2.38 2.14
CA LEU A 674 8.69 -3.05 1.20
C LEU A 674 9.00 -2.12 0.02
N PHE A 675 10.24 -2.14 -0.47
CA PHE A 675 10.69 -1.37 -1.62
C PHE A 675 11.29 -2.28 -2.69
N ALA A 676 11.17 -1.85 -3.94
CA ALA A 676 11.78 -2.44 -5.12
C ALA A 676 12.12 -1.31 -6.10
N ILE A 677 12.92 -1.60 -7.12
CA ILE A 677 13.35 -0.59 -8.11
C ILE A 677 12.18 0.16 -8.77
N SER A 678 11.01 -0.47 -8.89
CA SER A 678 9.77 0.11 -9.46
C SER A 678 8.86 0.79 -8.43
N SER A 679 9.18 0.73 -7.14
CA SER A 679 8.34 1.31 -6.08
C SER A 679 8.30 2.84 -6.15
N PRO A 680 7.20 3.48 -5.73
CA PRO A 680 7.18 4.92 -5.48
C PRO A 680 8.28 5.33 -4.50
N THR A 681 8.97 6.43 -4.81
CA THR A 681 10.07 6.96 -3.99
C THR A 681 9.64 7.58 -2.69
N ALA A 682 8.37 7.97 -2.59
CA ALA A 682 7.75 8.50 -1.38
C ALA A 682 6.80 7.46 -0.77
N PHE A 683 6.80 7.37 0.55
CA PHE A 683 5.79 6.66 1.30
C PHE A 683 5.43 7.40 2.58
N ASN A 684 4.13 7.58 2.83
CA ASN A 684 3.62 8.21 4.03
C ASN A 684 3.22 7.13 5.06
N TYR A 685 4.00 7.02 6.12
CA TYR A 685 3.70 6.17 7.27
C TYR A 685 2.66 6.89 8.13
N ASN A 686 1.40 6.47 7.99
CA ASN A 686 0.28 7.00 8.77
C ASN A 686 0.28 6.36 10.18
N VAL A 687 1.29 6.70 10.96
CA VAL A 687 1.53 6.17 12.31
C VAL A 687 1.24 7.20 13.40
N GLY A 688 1.05 6.73 14.63
CA GLY A 688 0.90 7.56 15.81
C GLY A 688 0.89 6.74 17.09
N LEU A 689 0.94 7.43 18.22
CA LEU A 689 0.69 6.84 19.54
C LEU A 689 0.10 7.93 20.44
N GLY A 690 -1.13 7.72 20.91
CA GLY A 690 -1.98 8.72 21.56
C GLY A 690 -2.52 9.78 20.59
N ASN A 691 -1.65 10.31 19.73
CA ASN A 691 -1.97 11.24 18.66
C ASN A 691 -1.29 10.80 17.35
N TYR A 692 -1.85 11.24 16.23
CA TYR A 692 -1.29 11.04 14.89
C TYR A 692 -0.01 11.85 14.71
N SER A 693 1.04 11.17 14.26
CA SER A 693 2.37 11.76 14.13
C SER A 693 3.11 11.09 12.97
N PRO A 694 2.67 11.33 11.72
CA PRO A 694 3.12 10.59 10.56
C PRO A 694 4.56 10.92 10.18
N VAL A 695 5.14 9.97 9.44
CA VAL A 695 6.47 10.11 8.84
C VAL A 695 6.32 9.99 7.33
N LEU A 696 6.73 11.02 6.60
CA LEU A 696 6.83 10.97 5.14
C LEU A 696 8.29 10.75 4.77
N ALA A 697 8.63 9.55 4.31
CA ALA A 697 9.96 9.24 3.80
C ALA A 697 9.98 9.33 2.28
N TYR A 698 10.98 10.01 1.74
CA TYR A 698 11.27 10.13 0.32
C TYR A 698 12.71 9.71 0.05
N PHE A 699 12.93 8.82 -0.90
CA PHE A 699 14.29 8.44 -1.31
C PHE A 699 14.64 9.12 -2.63
N GLY A 700 15.64 10.01 -2.59
CA GLY A 700 16.20 10.65 -3.77
C GLY A 700 17.01 9.68 -4.63
N SER A 701 17.74 8.77 -3.98
CA SER A 701 18.42 7.65 -4.61
C SER A 701 18.40 6.43 -3.69
N TRP A 702 18.38 5.23 -4.26
CA TRP A 702 18.50 3.97 -3.53
C TRP A 702 19.08 2.87 -4.42
N THR A 703 19.49 1.78 -3.81
CA THR A 703 19.52 0.45 -4.41
C THR A 703 18.76 -0.52 -3.53
N THR A 704 17.97 -1.40 -4.16
CA THR A 704 17.07 -2.32 -3.48
C THR A 704 17.33 -3.76 -3.90
N THR A 705 17.16 -4.70 -2.98
CA THR A 705 17.05 -6.14 -3.21
C THR A 705 15.57 -6.57 -3.14
N ALA A 706 15.29 -7.88 -3.18
CA ALA A 706 13.94 -8.41 -3.01
C ALA A 706 13.38 -8.26 -1.59
N THR A 707 14.23 -7.95 -0.60
CA THR A 707 13.91 -7.86 0.84
C THR A 707 13.99 -6.43 1.39
N SER A 708 14.28 -5.45 0.52
CA SER A 708 14.39 -4.05 0.91
C SER A 708 13.15 -3.54 1.62
N SER A 709 13.34 -2.97 2.81
CA SER A 709 12.24 -2.41 3.60
C SER A 709 12.68 -1.22 4.46
N LEU A 710 11.73 -0.37 4.80
CA LEU A 710 11.86 0.63 5.86
C LEU A 710 10.72 0.43 6.87
N LYS A 711 11.09 0.33 8.13
CA LYS A 711 10.20 0.14 9.27
C LYS A 711 10.10 1.45 10.04
N VAL A 712 8.90 1.81 10.45
CA VAL A 712 8.64 3.02 11.23
C VAL A 712 7.77 2.70 12.43
N ARG A 713 8.18 3.24 13.58
CA ARG A 713 7.41 3.21 14.82
C ARG A 713 7.50 4.55 15.54
N THR A 714 6.41 4.99 16.17
CA THR A 714 6.40 6.17 17.02
C THR A 714 6.42 5.79 18.50
N VAL A 715 7.11 6.58 19.31
CA VAL A 715 7.08 6.50 20.77
C VAL A 715 6.66 7.85 21.34
N ASN A 716 5.64 7.84 22.20
CA ASN A 716 5.01 9.04 22.76
C ASN A 716 5.62 9.46 24.11
N THR A 717 6.94 9.60 24.13
CA THR A 717 7.71 10.10 25.28
C THR A 717 8.92 10.87 24.75
N LYS A 718 9.56 11.67 25.61
CA LYS A 718 10.91 12.20 25.31
C LYS A 718 11.89 11.04 25.05
N HIS A 719 12.77 11.20 24.06
CA HIS A 719 13.82 10.22 23.78
C HIS A 719 14.78 10.08 24.99
N PRO A 720 15.17 8.88 25.44
CA PRO A 720 15.94 8.71 26.69
C PRO A 720 17.33 9.36 26.68
N GLN A 721 17.94 9.49 25.50
CA GLN A 721 19.28 10.07 25.30
C GLN A 721 19.23 11.57 25.03
N ASN A 722 18.03 12.17 24.92
CA ASN A 722 17.89 13.61 24.76
C ASN A 722 18.06 14.28 26.14
N GLN A 723 19.09 15.11 26.30
CA GLN A 723 19.42 15.75 27.58
C GLN A 723 18.72 17.10 27.82
N CYS A 724 17.93 17.59 26.85
CA CYS A 724 17.25 18.88 26.95
C CYS A 724 16.24 18.96 28.08
N VAL A 725 16.29 20.02 28.87
CA VAL A 725 15.36 20.21 30.01
C VAL A 725 14.25 21.21 29.68
N THR A 726 14.50 22.19 28.81
CA THR A 726 13.57 23.28 28.50
C THR A 726 12.88 23.09 27.15
N ASP A 727 13.66 22.87 26.09
CA ASP A 727 13.16 22.90 24.71
C ASP A 727 13.33 21.51 24.08
N TYR A 728 12.24 20.75 23.95
CA TYR A 728 12.28 19.39 23.38
C TYR A 728 10.91 18.85 22.97
N LEU A 729 10.91 17.76 22.20
CA LEU A 729 9.72 16.99 21.86
C LEU A 729 9.51 15.80 22.80
N ASN A 730 8.30 15.66 23.33
CA ASN A 730 7.81 14.45 24.01
C ASN A 730 7.39 13.34 23.03
N ARG A 731 8.14 13.20 21.93
CA ARG A 731 7.93 12.16 20.93
C ARG A 731 9.24 11.84 20.23
N TYR A 732 9.41 10.58 19.85
CA TYR A 732 10.44 10.19 18.90
C TYR A 732 9.94 9.11 17.95
N TRP A 733 10.62 8.97 16.82
CA TRP A 733 10.34 7.95 15.81
C TRP A 733 11.55 7.04 15.67
N VAL A 734 11.31 5.74 15.71
CA VAL A 734 12.31 4.72 15.43
C VAL A 734 12.17 4.33 13.97
N MET A 735 13.26 4.45 13.21
CA MET A 735 13.31 4.06 11.80
C MET A 735 14.44 3.08 11.55
N ASP A 736 14.13 1.95 10.92
CA ASP A 736 15.09 0.89 10.62
C ASP A 736 14.94 0.46 9.15
N ALA A 737 16.03 0.56 8.38
CA ALA A 737 16.06 0.10 6.99
C ALA A 737 16.78 -1.24 6.89
N THR A 738 16.18 -2.17 6.16
CA THR A 738 16.77 -3.48 5.86
C THR A 738 17.02 -3.56 4.35
N ASP A 739 18.23 -3.95 3.94
CA ASP A 739 18.63 -4.18 2.55
C ASP A 739 18.35 -3.01 1.58
N ILE A 740 18.32 -1.77 2.08
CA ILE A 740 18.32 -0.55 1.28
C ILE A 740 19.69 0.09 1.51
N ALA A 741 20.61 -0.03 0.55
CA ALA A 741 21.95 0.57 0.64
C ALA A 741 22.71 0.48 -0.70
N PRO A 742 23.45 1.54 -1.13
CA PRO A 742 23.40 2.91 -0.59
C PRO A 742 22.06 3.62 -0.89
N TYR A 743 21.73 4.63 -0.08
CA TYR A 743 20.58 5.50 -0.34
C TYR A 743 20.83 6.94 0.09
N SER A 744 20.00 7.85 -0.43
CA SER A 744 19.85 9.21 0.04
C SER A 744 18.37 9.48 0.27
N ALA A 745 17.98 9.73 1.53
CA ALA A 745 16.58 9.92 1.91
C ALA A 745 16.34 11.32 2.52
N ASN A 746 15.18 11.89 2.20
CA ASN A 746 14.63 13.06 2.86
C ASN A 746 13.40 12.60 3.65
N VAL A 747 13.30 12.99 4.91
CA VAL A 747 12.18 12.56 5.76
C VAL A 747 11.54 13.76 6.42
N LYS A 748 10.21 13.83 6.36
CA LYS A 748 9.42 14.80 7.11
C LYS A 748 8.73 14.11 8.27
N PHE A 749 8.95 14.62 9.47
CA PHE A 749 8.31 14.19 10.70
C PHE A 749 7.26 15.22 11.10
N SER A 750 6.08 14.76 11.51
CA SER A 750 4.99 15.63 11.96
C SER A 750 4.55 15.20 13.36
N TYR A 751 4.35 16.15 14.26
CA TYR A 751 3.96 15.90 15.65
C TYR A 751 2.78 16.81 16.06
N PRO A 752 1.98 16.44 17.05
CA PRO A 752 0.98 17.34 17.64
C PRO A 752 1.67 18.45 18.45
N ALA A 753 1.07 19.65 18.45
CA ALA A 753 1.55 20.80 19.21
C ALA A 753 1.81 20.50 20.70
N SER A 754 1.03 19.59 21.28
CA SER A 754 1.15 19.17 22.69
C SER A 754 2.47 18.48 23.03
N ASP A 755 3.24 18.03 22.03
CA ASP A 755 4.50 17.36 22.28
C ASP A 755 5.66 18.33 22.47
N ALA A 756 5.54 19.57 21.98
CA ALA A 756 6.55 20.58 22.17
C ALA A 756 6.54 21.06 23.63
N VAL A 757 7.68 20.94 24.29
CA VAL A 757 7.96 21.51 25.60
C VAL A 757 8.94 22.65 25.41
N GLY A 758 8.67 23.79 26.05
CA GLY A 758 9.51 24.99 25.94
C GLY A 758 9.09 25.92 24.80
N ASN A 759 10.06 26.65 24.25
CA ASN A 759 9.87 27.54 23.12
C ASN A 759 10.09 26.76 21.81
N GLU A 760 9.01 26.36 21.15
CA GLU A 760 9.05 25.47 19.97
C GLU A 760 10.01 25.94 18.85
N PRO A 761 10.12 27.24 18.50
CA PRO A 761 11.10 27.71 17.51
C PRO A 761 12.57 27.41 17.85
N ASP A 762 12.90 27.18 19.12
CA ASP A 762 14.26 26.86 19.58
C ASP A 762 14.54 25.35 19.54
N ILE A 763 13.56 24.52 19.15
CA ILE A 763 13.70 23.08 19.00
C ILE A 763 14.22 22.77 17.59
N TYR A 764 15.25 21.93 17.50
CA TYR A 764 15.81 21.41 16.26
C TYR A 764 15.50 19.95 16.10
N GLY A 765 15.14 19.53 14.89
CA GLY A 765 15.03 18.10 14.57
C GLY A 765 16.40 17.43 14.70
N ALA A 766 16.47 16.24 15.27
CA ALA A 766 17.72 15.52 15.48
C ALA A 766 17.57 14.01 15.24
N GLN A 767 18.67 13.37 14.84
CA GLN A 767 18.83 11.92 14.71
C GLN A 767 19.83 11.40 15.74
N TRP A 768 19.45 10.33 16.43
CA TRP A 768 20.33 9.46 17.20
C TRP A 768 20.66 8.21 16.40
N ASP A 769 21.94 7.95 16.13
CA ASP A 769 22.40 6.81 15.35
C ASP A 769 22.82 5.59 16.19
N GLY A 770 22.61 5.66 17.51
CA GLY A 770 23.09 4.67 18.48
C GLY A 770 24.35 5.11 19.24
N PHE A 771 25.09 6.10 18.73
CA PHE A 771 26.34 6.60 19.32
C PHE A 771 26.31 8.10 19.59
N GLY A 772 25.74 8.89 18.68
CA GLY A 772 25.74 10.35 18.74
C GLY A 772 24.48 10.98 18.14
N TRP A 773 24.32 12.27 18.41
CA TRP A 773 23.25 13.09 17.88
C TRP A 773 23.73 13.91 16.69
N THR A 774 22.94 13.96 15.63
CA THR A 774 23.07 14.90 14.51
C THR A 774 21.84 15.79 14.46
N THR A 775 22.02 17.11 14.49
CA THR A 775 20.93 18.09 14.36
C THR A 775 20.66 18.45 12.89
N TYR A 776 19.42 18.82 12.59
CA TYR A 776 18.93 19.23 11.27
C TYR A 776 18.29 20.62 11.35
N THR A 777 17.26 20.88 10.56
CA THR A 777 16.56 22.16 10.59
C THR A 777 15.80 22.34 11.91
N ALA A 778 15.68 23.59 12.35
CA ALA A 778 14.69 23.99 13.35
C ALA A 778 13.30 23.45 12.99
N VAL A 779 12.54 23.06 14.00
CA VAL A 779 11.16 22.65 13.80
C VAL A 779 10.34 23.85 13.32
N ASN A 780 9.33 23.58 12.50
CA ASN A 780 8.38 24.60 12.06
C ASN A 780 7.19 24.60 13.01
N ALA A 781 7.14 25.58 13.92
CA ALA A 781 6.07 25.71 14.92
C ALA A 781 4.68 26.01 14.32
N ALA A 782 4.59 26.51 13.09
CA ALA A 782 3.29 26.73 12.44
C ALA A 782 2.68 25.43 11.90
N THR A 783 3.53 24.47 11.51
CA THR A 783 3.09 23.19 10.94
C THR A 783 3.39 21.99 11.84
N HIS A 784 4.03 22.21 12.99
CA HIS A 784 4.51 21.20 13.95
C HIS A 784 5.27 20.06 13.27
N THR A 785 6.28 20.43 12.46
CA THR A 785 7.05 19.47 11.65
C THR A 785 8.53 19.84 11.56
N PHE A 786 9.39 18.86 11.34
CA PHE A 786 10.77 19.09 10.87
C PHE A 786 11.14 18.14 9.74
N THR A 787 12.22 18.47 9.04
CA THR A 787 12.70 17.69 7.89
C THR A 787 14.18 17.36 8.02
N THR A 788 14.54 16.14 7.63
CA THR A 788 15.91 15.72 7.38
C THR A 788 16.11 15.61 5.87
N ASN A 789 17.29 15.97 5.39
CA ASN A 789 17.63 15.89 3.97
C ASN A 789 18.94 15.13 3.79
N GLY A 790 19.01 14.27 2.79
CA GLY A 790 20.23 13.56 2.41
C GLY A 790 20.68 12.47 3.38
N LEU A 791 19.77 11.87 4.15
CA LEU A 791 20.07 10.77 5.06
C LEU A 791 20.68 9.57 4.32
N THR A 792 21.78 9.06 4.84
CA THR A 792 22.47 7.84 4.39
C THR A 792 22.39 6.70 5.42
N SER A 793 21.85 6.98 6.61
CA SER A 793 21.53 6.03 7.67
C SER A 793 20.20 6.43 8.31
N PHE A 794 19.51 5.47 8.93
CA PHE A 794 18.36 5.72 9.80
C PHE A 794 18.72 5.40 11.25
N GLY A 795 17.85 5.81 12.17
CA GLY A 795 17.99 5.63 13.61
C GLY A 795 16.75 6.18 14.31
N ASP A 796 16.95 6.77 15.48
CA ASP A 796 15.87 7.40 16.24
C ASP A 796 15.84 8.90 15.97
N PHE A 797 14.65 9.46 15.72
CA PHE A 797 14.47 10.87 15.39
C PHE A 797 13.61 11.57 16.43
N THR A 798 13.98 12.77 16.86
CA THR A 798 13.20 13.58 17.82
C THR A 798 13.51 15.07 17.61
N GLY A 799 13.15 15.93 18.57
CA GLY A 799 13.57 17.32 18.59
C GLY A 799 14.02 17.78 19.97
N GLY A 800 14.96 18.72 19.99
CA GLY A 800 15.49 19.35 21.21
C GLY A 800 16.25 20.62 20.90
N GLY A 801 16.43 21.47 21.91
CA GLY A 801 17.28 22.64 21.82
C GLY A 801 18.65 22.24 21.30
N GLU A 802 19.15 22.98 20.31
CA GLU A 802 20.44 22.70 19.64
C GLU A 802 21.54 22.46 20.67
N ASP A 803 21.52 23.24 21.76
CA ASP A 803 22.57 23.22 22.76
C ASP A 803 22.62 21.98 23.67
N CYS A 804 21.47 21.33 23.83
CA CYS A 804 21.27 20.26 24.80
C CYS A 804 20.97 18.91 24.15
N ILE A 805 20.55 18.89 22.88
CA ILE A 805 20.21 17.64 22.21
C ILE A 805 21.43 16.98 21.59
N GLY A 806 22.42 17.71 21.08
CA GLY A 806 23.45 17.04 20.29
C GLY A 806 24.70 17.83 19.91
N ASN A 807 25.83 17.18 20.18
CA ASN A 807 27.24 17.47 19.94
C ASN A 807 27.60 18.59 18.93
N PHE A 808 27.99 19.74 19.46
CA PHE A 808 28.62 20.78 18.66
C PHE A 808 29.93 20.24 18.07
N MET A 809 30.04 20.22 16.74
CA MET A 809 31.28 19.90 16.02
C MET A 809 32.30 21.04 16.11
N THR A 810 32.33 21.80 17.22
CA THR A 810 33.27 22.91 17.41
C THR A 810 34.67 22.33 17.54
N LEU A 811 35.54 22.76 16.64
CA LEU A 811 36.92 22.31 16.57
C LEU A 811 37.80 23.30 17.32
N LEU A 812 38.78 22.79 18.04
CA LEU A 812 39.89 23.57 18.57
C LEU A 812 41.13 23.27 17.72
N ASN A 813 41.53 24.25 16.91
CA ASN A 813 42.77 24.22 16.16
C ASN A 813 43.82 25.04 16.90
N THR A 814 44.81 24.38 17.53
CA THR A 814 45.79 25.05 18.39
C THR A 814 47.17 24.41 18.24
N LYS A 815 48.20 25.23 18.45
CA LYS A 815 49.60 24.79 18.45
C LYS A 815 50.35 25.34 19.66
N LEU A 816 51.19 24.53 20.28
CA LEU A 816 52.04 24.90 21.42
C LEU A 816 53.33 24.06 21.48
N LEU A 817 54.32 24.54 22.23
CA LEU A 817 55.56 23.82 22.50
C LEU A 817 55.77 23.68 24.01
N LEU A 818 56.35 22.55 24.41
CA LEU A 818 56.75 22.23 25.77
C LEU A 818 58.26 22.43 25.88
N GLN A 819 58.71 23.36 26.74
CA GLN A 819 60.13 23.68 26.89
C GLN A 819 60.97 22.45 27.25
N GLY A 820 60.41 21.50 28.01
CA GLY A 820 61.09 20.26 28.38
C GLY A 820 61.52 19.43 27.18
N ALA A 821 60.57 19.16 26.26
CA ALA A 821 60.79 18.31 25.09
C ALA A 821 61.39 19.06 23.88
N TYR A 822 61.47 20.40 23.92
CA TYR A 822 61.95 21.20 22.79
C TYR A 822 63.41 20.87 22.41
N ASP A 823 63.68 20.71 21.12
CA ASP A 823 65.01 20.38 20.57
C ASP A 823 65.52 21.35 19.48
N GLY A 824 64.73 22.38 19.15
CA GLY A 824 65.11 23.46 18.23
C GLY A 824 64.17 23.58 17.03
N ASN A 825 64.23 24.73 16.34
CA ASN A 825 63.49 24.97 15.08
C ASN A 825 61.98 24.67 15.11
N GLY A 826 61.34 24.78 16.27
CA GLY A 826 59.91 24.51 16.42
C GLY A 826 59.53 23.03 16.54
N THR A 827 60.49 22.14 16.82
CA THR A 827 60.25 20.70 17.05
C THR A 827 60.45 20.28 18.51
N MET A 828 59.88 19.11 18.86
CA MET A 828 59.98 18.47 20.16
C MET A 828 60.31 16.99 20.00
N ARG A 829 61.06 16.45 20.96
CA ARG A 829 61.38 15.03 21.08
C ARG A 829 60.15 14.20 21.43
N THR A 830 60.13 12.95 20.98
CA THR A 830 59.05 11.98 21.24
C THR A 830 59.52 10.80 22.09
N ASP A 831 60.60 10.97 22.86
CA ASP A 831 61.29 9.93 23.63
C ASP A 831 60.32 9.08 24.46
N LEU A 832 59.34 9.70 25.14
CA LEU A 832 58.32 9.00 25.93
C LEU A 832 57.43 8.05 25.10
N ASN A 833 57.09 8.45 23.88
CA ASN A 833 56.27 7.66 22.97
C ASN A 833 57.09 6.55 22.31
N ASP A 834 58.33 6.88 21.90
CA ASP A 834 59.27 5.94 21.29
C ASP A 834 59.65 4.80 22.26
N GLU A 835 59.74 5.09 23.56
CA GLU A 835 59.93 4.10 24.63
C GLU A 835 58.62 3.45 25.11
N GLY A 836 57.46 3.86 24.58
CA GLY A 836 56.15 3.27 24.88
C GLY A 836 55.65 3.48 26.32
N ILE A 837 56.08 4.56 26.98
CA ILE A 837 55.78 4.82 28.39
C ILE A 837 54.65 5.82 28.63
N ILE A 838 54.17 6.54 27.60
CA ILE A 838 52.99 7.41 27.74
C ILE A 838 51.76 6.54 28.09
N PRO A 839 50.99 6.87 29.15
CA PRO A 839 49.84 6.08 29.55
C PRO A 839 48.75 6.13 28.48
N THR A 840 48.08 5.01 28.23
CA THR A 840 46.99 4.92 27.26
C THR A 840 45.69 5.57 27.75
N SER A 841 45.63 5.99 29.01
CA SER A 841 44.53 6.79 29.58
C SER A 841 45.07 8.15 30.03
N GLN A 842 44.26 9.19 29.90
CA GLN A 842 44.63 10.56 30.24
C GLN A 842 45.03 10.71 31.75
N PRO A 843 46.07 11.49 32.09
CA PRO A 843 46.62 11.56 33.47
C PRO A 843 45.99 12.63 34.39
N TYR A 844 45.00 13.38 33.90
CA TYR A 844 44.39 14.55 34.54
C TYR A 844 43.16 14.23 35.41
N ALA A 845 42.82 12.95 35.60
CA ALA A 845 41.78 12.50 36.54
C ALA A 845 42.26 12.57 38.01
N ASN A 846 42.68 13.76 38.45
CA ASN A 846 43.20 14.04 39.78
C ASN A 846 42.55 15.31 40.36
N SER A 847 42.77 15.55 41.65
CA SER A 847 42.21 16.72 42.35
C SER A 847 42.81 18.06 41.90
N GLN A 848 43.92 18.04 41.17
CA GLN A 848 44.57 19.26 40.68
C GLN A 848 43.82 19.82 39.48
N TYR A 849 43.44 19.00 38.51
CA TYR A 849 42.67 19.45 37.34
C TYR A 849 41.16 19.33 37.53
N ASP A 850 40.70 18.53 38.50
CA ASP A 850 39.28 18.19 38.71
C ASP A 850 38.57 17.77 37.41
N TYR A 851 39.30 16.97 36.61
CA TYR A 851 38.88 16.56 35.28
C TYR A 851 38.55 15.07 35.25
N ASN A 852 37.27 14.75 35.37
CA ASN A 852 36.76 13.38 35.37
C ASN A 852 36.57 12.78 33.95
N GLY A 853 37.31 13.27 32.95
CA GLY A 853 37.26 12.74 31.59
C GLY A 853 37.80 11.33 31.49
N THR A 854 37.31 10.58 30.51
CA THR A 854 37.64 9.16 30.31
C THR A 854 38.42 8.90 29.02
N GLU A 855 39.08 9.93 28.46
CA GLU A 855 39.87 9.77 27.24
C GLU A 855 40.93 8.69 27.38
N SER A 856 40.89 7.74 26.45
CA SER A 856 41.85 6.65 26.35
C SER A 856 42.00 6.18 24.91
N VAL A 857 43.14 5.56 24.61
CA VAL A 857 43.45 4.96 23.31
C VAL A 857 43.98 3.55 23.49
N VAL A 858 43.88 2.71 22.46
CA VAL A 858 44.49 1.38 22.51
C VAL A 858 46.03 1.47 22.42
N THR A 859 46.52 2.42 21.62
CA THR A 859 47.94 2.71 21.41
C THR A 859 48.12 4.20 21.21
N ILE A 860 49.21 4.78 21.74
CA ILE A 860 49.53 6.19 21.53
C ILE A 860 49.93 6.42 20.06
N PRO A 861 49.33 7.38 19.35
CA PRO A 861 49.65 7.66 17.95
C PRO A 861 51.11 8.10 17.74
N GLN A 862 51.67 7.80 16.57
CA GLN A 862 53.05 8.18 16.23
C GLN A 862 53.24 9.71 16.23
N GLY A 863 54.39 10.16 16.75
CA GLY A 863 54.78 11.57 16.76
C GLY A 863 54.10 12.40 17.86
N VAL A 864 53.33 11.76 18.75
CA VAL A 864 52.84 12.38 20.00
C VAL A 864 54.02 12.54 20.96
N VAL A 865 54.09 13.72 21.58
CA VAL A 865 55.07 14.06 22.63
C VAL A 865 54.51 13.70 24.00
N ASP A 866 53.28 14.14 24.30
CA ASP A 866 52.56 13.80 25.54
C ASP A 866 51.06 14.17 25.46
N TRP A 867 50.31 13.82 26.51
CA TRP A 867 48.97 14.31 26.81
C TRP A 867 49.00 15.78 27.24
N ILE A 868 47.97 16.54 26.90
CA ILE A 868 47.69 17.88 27.43
C ILE A 868 46.26 17.97 27.95
N TYR A 869 46.02 18.88 28.89
CA TYR A 869 44.69 19.25 29.38
C TYR A 869 44.23 20.54 28.69
N ILE A 870 43.02 20.53 28.14
CA ILE A 870 42.37 21.67 27.51
C ILE A 870 41.19 22.08 28.37
N GLU A 871 41.02 23.39 28.54
CA GLU A 871 39.85 23.99 29.15
C GLU A 871 39.47 25.27 28.42
N LEU A 872 38.16 25.45 28.18
CA LEU A 872 37.60 26.68 27.64
C LEU A 872 36.89 27.52 28.70
N ARG A 873 37.02 28.84 28.57
CA ARG A 873 36.35 29.82 29.44
C ARG A 873 35.68 30.92 28.64
N ALA A 874 34.53 31.40 29.12
CA ALA A 874 33.81 32.52 28.50
C ALA A 874 34.44 33.89 28.84
N THR A 875 35.04 34.02 30.02
CA THR A 875 35.79 35.21 30.47
C THR A 875 37.16 34.79 31.02
N ALA A 876 38.12 35.71 31.07
CA ALA A 876 39.49 35.41 31.52
C ALA A 876 39.56 34.88 32.96
N ASP A 877 38.68 35.38 33.84
CA ASP A 877 38.57 35.05 35.27
C ASP A 877 37.42 34.08 35.59
N GLY A 878 36.65 33.68 34.58
CA GLY A 878 35.47 32.83 34.72
C GLY A 878 35.79 31.38 35.01
N ALA A 879 34.79 30.64 35.47
CA ALA A 879 34.89 29.20 35.68
C ALA A 879 35.07 28.44 34.34
N PRO A 880 35.72 27.25 34.38
CA PRO A 880 35.75 26.31 33.26
C PRO A 880 34.34 26.02 32.73
N ILE A 881 34.18 25.98 31.42
CA ILE A 881 32.96 25.45 30.81
C ILE A 881 33.03 23.92 30.93
N PRO A 882 32.08 23.24 31.63
CA PRO A 882 32.22 21.82 31.91
C PRO A 882 32.40 20.95 30.65
N SER A 883 31.66 21.25 29.58
CA SER A 883 31.74 20.57 28.28
C SER A 883 32.88 21.09 27.37
N GLY A 884 33.57 22.16 27.77
CA GLY A 884 34.74 22.69 27.09
C GLY A 884 36.07 22.19 27.65
N ARG A 885 36.05 21.15 28.48
CA ARG A 885 37.24 20.50 29.05
C ARG A 885 37.52 19.20 28.33
N ARG A 886 38.78 18.93 28.00
CA ARG A 886 39.18 17.72 27.29
C ARG A 886 40.65 17.39 27.47
N ALA A 887 41.00 16.10 27.54
CA ALA A 887 42.39 15.67 27.35
C ALA A 887 42.67 15.40 25.87
N ALA A 888 43.84 15.83 25.38
CA ALA A 888 44.25 15.70 23.99
C ALA A 888 45.74 15.40 23.87
N PHE A 889 46.26 15.26 22.66
CA PHE A 889 47.68 15.05 22.41
C PHE A 889 48.35 16.30 21.84
N VAL A 890 49.62 16.51 22.19
CA VAL A 890 50.50 17.44 21.48
C VAL A 890 51.54 16.66 20.67
N LYS A 891 51.74 17.03 19.40
CA LYS A 891 52.69 16.37 18.49
C LYS A 891 54.06 17.04 18.49
N SER A 892 55.06 16.36 17.90
CA SER A 892 56.45 16.85 17.79
C SER A 892 56.58 18.18 17.06
N ASN A 893 55.65 18.51 16.16
CA ASN A 893 55.61 19.80 15.48
C ASN A 893 54.82 20.87 16.26
N GLY A 894 54.33 20.55 17.46
CA GLY A 894 53.52 21.41 18.34
C GLY A 894 52.01 21.39 18.08
N ALA A 895 51.52 20.70 17.04
CA ALA A 895 50.09 20.63 16.77
C ALA A 895 49.35 19.89 17.90
N VAL A 896 48.25 20.47 18.36
CA VAL A 896 47.33 19.83 19.31
C VAL A 896 46.27 19.07 18.52
N VAL A 897 46.12 17.78 18.79
CA VAL A 897 45.27 16.86 18.02
C VAL A 897 44.40 16.01 18.93
N ASP A 898 43.27 15.56 18.38
CA ASP A 898 42.37 14.59 19.00
C ASP A 898 43.03 13.20 19.13
N LEU A 899 42.31 12.23 19.70
CA LEU A 899 42.83 10.91 20.07
C LEU A 899 43.24 10.03 18.88
N ASP A 900 42.85 10.41 17.65
CA ASP A 900 43.30 9.76 16.42
C ASP A 900 44.72 10.19 15.98
N GLY A 901 45.31 11.21 16.66
CA GLY A 901 46.64 11.73 16.37
C GLY A 901 46.74 12.59 15.11
N VAL A 902 45.61 12.97 14.51
CA VAL A 902 45.54 13.69 13.22
C VAL A 902 44.53 14.83 13.25
N SER A 903 43.31 14.59 13.73
CA SER A 903 42.21 15.56 13.68
C SER A 903 42.41 16.70 14.69
N GLU A 904 41.85 17.87 14.40
CA GLU A 904 41.67 18.93 15.39
C GLU A 904 40.80 18.44 16.56
N VAL A 905 41.02 18.99 17.76
CA VAL A 905 40.30 18.53 18.96
C VAL A 905 38.83 18.95 18.88
N LYS A 906 37.94 17.97 18.94
CA LYS A 906 36.49 18.23 18.99
C LYS A 906 36.05 18.57 20.42
N LEU A 907 35.28 19.63 20.61
CA LEU A 907 34.73 19.99 21.91
C LEU A 907 33.20 20.12 21.82
N PRO A 908 32.44 19.48 22.73
CA PRO A 908 30.98 19.60 22.78
C PRO A 908 30.55 20.96 23.37
N ILE A 909 30.92 22.05 22.69
CA ILE A 909 30.58 23.44 23.04
C ILE A 909 30.05 24.23 21.85
N ILE A 910 29.09 25.13 22.09
CA ILE A 910 28.53 26.03 21.06
C ILE A 910 29.66 26.82 20.38
N SER A 911 29.53 27.06 19.08
CA SER A 911 30.42 28.01 18.39
C SER A 911 30.35 29.38 19.06
N GLY A 912 31.49 30.00 19.36
CA GLY A 912 31.54 31.20 20.19
C GLY A 912 32.96 31.67 20.45
N ASN A 913 33.09 32.71 21.27
CA ASN A 913 34.40 33.27 21.63
C ASN A 913 34.83 32.75 23.01
N TYR A 914 35.97 32.07 23.06
CA TYR A 914 36.46 31.41 24.27
C TYR A 914 37.93 31.67 24.52
N PHE A 915 38.31 31.87 25.77
CA PHE A 915 39.71 31.75 26.18
C PHE A 915 40.10 30.27 26.17
N ILE A 916 41.27 29.97 25.59
CA ILE A 916 41.82 28.62 25.51
C ILE A 916 42.87 28.48 26.61
N VAL A 917 42.62 27.62 27.58
CA VAL A 917 43.57 27.27 28.65
C VAL A 917 44.19 25.92 28.32
N ILE A 918 45.52 25.84 28.40
CA ILE A 918 46.27 24.60 28.24
C ILE A 918 47.06 24.31 29.52
N GLY A 919 46.86 23.13 30.08
CA GLY A 919 47.65 22.56 31.17
C GLY A 919 48.46 21.35 30.70
N HIS A 920 49.55 21.07 31.41
CA HIS A 920 50.36 19.88 31.23
C HIS A 920 50.97 19.47 32.58
N ARG A 921 51.21 18.18 32.78
CA ARG A 921 51.56 17.61 34.08
C ARG A 921 52.71 18.33 34.80
N ASN A 922 53.80 18.65 34.11
CA ASN A 922 55.03 19.21 34.71
C ASN A 922 55.45 20.58 34.11
N HIS A 923 54.51 21.28 33.48
CA HIS A 923 54.73 22.61 32.90
C HIS A 923 53.67 23.59 33.42
N ILE A 924 54.03 24.87 33.49
CA ILE A 924 53.12 25.93 33.93
C ILE A 924 51.95 26.07 32.92
N PRO A 925 50.68 26.00 33.38
CA PRO A 925 49.50 26.23 32.54
C PRO A 925 49.45 27.64 31.97
N VAL A 926 48.93 27.76 30.75
CA VAL A 926 48.84 29.01 30.00
C VAL A 926 47.44 29.24 29.47
N MET A 927 47.11 30.50 29.15
CA MET A 927 45.83 30.89 28.55
C MET A 927 46.06 31.81 27.36
N SER A 928 45.19 31.74 26.36
CA SER A 928 45.18 32.67 25.23
C SER A 928 45.06 34.13 25.70
N THR A 929 45.72 35.05 25.02
CA THR A 929 45.70 36.48 25.38
C THR A 929 44.29 37.10 25.35
N LEU A 930 43.47 36.63 24.40
CA LEU A 930 42.12 37.09 24.09
C LEU A 930 41.25 35.87 23.78
N PRO A 931 39.91 36.00 23.86
CA PRO A 931 39.02 34.91 23.49
C PRO A 931 39.09 34.69 21.97
N GLN A 932 39.16 33.42 21.55
CA GLN A 932 39.23 32.99 20.16
C GLN A 932 37.86 32.52 19.68
N THR A 933 37.51 32.85 18.44
CA THR A 933 36.29 32.36 17.81
C THR A 933 36.45 30.90 17.42
N LEU A 934 35.73 30.02 18.11
CA LEU A 934 35.67 28.60 17.83
C LEU A 934 34.37 28.23 17.11
N ASN A 935 34.47 27.39 16.08
CA ASN A 935 33.35 26.84 15.33
C ASN A 935 33.77 25.52 14.62
N THR A 936 32.99 25.04 13.66
CA THR A 936 33.29 23.80 12.91
C THR A 936 34.49 23.89 11.96
N ASN A 937 35.12 25.05 11.84
CA ASN A 937 36.32 25.33 11.03
C ASN A 937 37.13 26.47 11.68
N SER A 938 37.54 26.26 12.94
CA SER A 938 38.27 27.25 13.73
C SER A 938 39.62 27.59 13.14
N THR A 939 39.99 28.88 13.19
CA THR A 939 41.32 29.32 12.80
C THR A 939 42.37 28.83 13.79
N LEU A 940 43.56 28.47 13.29
CA LEU A 940 44.69 28.09 14.14
C LEU A 940 45.04 29.20 15.13
N TYR A 941 45.01 28.85 16.42
CA TYR A 941 45.62 29.66 17.49
C TYR A 941 47.01 29.12 17.83
N ASP A 942 48.06 29.88 17.50
CA ASP A 942 49.44 29.40 17.58
C ASP A 942 50.22 30.11 18.70
N PHE A 943 50.28 29.45 19.88
CA PHE A 943 51.05 29.90 21.04
C PHE A 943 52.56 30.01 20.76
N THR A 944 53.07 29.42 19.68
CA THR A 944 54.52 29.38 19.42
C THR A 944 55.07 30.66 18.80
N THR A 945 54.19 31.56 18.34
CA THR A 945 54.55 32.70 17.48
C THR A 945 54.95 33.98 18.23
N GLY A 946 54.68 34.09 19.54
CA GLY A 946 55.00 35.31 20.28
C GLY A 946 54.47 35.34 21.71
N LEU A 947 55.11 36.14 22.58
CA LEU A 947 54.61 36.42 23.94
C LEU A 947 53.21 37.01 23.93
N ASN A 948 52.83 37.76 22.89
CA ASN A 948 51.50 38.35 22.76
C ASN A 948 50.38 37.32 22.61
N GLN A 949 50.68 36.03 22.43
CA GLN A 949 49.68 34.94 22.43
C GLN A 949 49.33 34.48 23.85
N TYR A 950 50.11 34.84 24.85
CA TYR A 950 49.89 34.39 26.22
C TYR A 950 49.20 35.50 27.02
N TYR A 951 48.25 35.12 27.85
CA TYR A 951 47.63 36.02 28.80
C TYR A 951 48.69 36.65 29.71
N LEU A 952 48.69 37.99 29.78
CA LEU A 952 49.72 38.83 30.43
C LEU A 952 51.15 38.68 29.88
N GLY A 953 51.36 37.97 28.78
CA GLY A 953 52.62 37.97 28.04
C GLY A 953 53.75 37.13 28.65
N GLU A 954 53.44 36.10 29.43
CA GLU A 954 54.46 35.22 30.02
C GLU A 954 54.50 33.83 29.39
N ALA A 955 55.66 33.48 28.81
CA ALA A 955 55.98 32.16 28.26
C ALA A 955 57.50 31.94 28.23
N ALA A 956 57.94 30.68 28.10
CA ALA A 956 59.34 30.35 27.91
C ALA A 956 59.81 30.81 26.52
N ASN A 957 60.88 31.61 26.47
CA ASN A 957 61.56 31.92 25.21
C ASN A 957 62.47 30.75 24.84
N LEU A 958 62.12 30.03 23.76
CA LEU A 958 62.81 28.83 23.30
C LEU A 958 63.92 29.15 22.27
N GLY A 959 64.14 30.44 21.99
CA GLY A 959 65.08 30.90 20.98
C GLY A 959 64.52 30.86 19.55
N ASN A 960 65.20 31.52 18.62
CA ASN A 960 64.84 31.59 17.19
C ASN A 960 63.39 32.03 16.91
N GLY A 961 62.78 32.82 17.80
CA GLY A 961 61.42 33.33 17.66
C GLY A 961 60.32 32.38 18.16
N TYR A 962 60.66 31.24 18.76
CA TYR A 962 59.69 30.29 19.32
C TYR A 962 59.45 30.50 20.80
N PHE A 963 58.19 30.27 21.20
CA PHE A 963 57.73 30.34 22.59
C PHE A 963 57.01 29.05 22.99
N GLY A 964 57.02 28.74 24.28
CA GLY A 964 56.33 27.56 24.81
C GLY A 964 56.02 27.68 26.30
N LEU A 965 55.42 26.62 26.84
CA LEU A 965 55.11 26.54 28.27
C LEU A 965 56.42 26.39 29.07
N PHE A 966 56.52 27.06 30.22
CA PHE A 966 57.65 26.89 31.13
C PHE A 966 57.65 25.49 31.72
N ALA A 967 58.77 24.79 31.64
CA ALA A 967 58.97 23.51 32.32
C ALA A 967 59.37 23.70 33.79
N GLY A 968 59.08 22.72 34.64
CA GLY A 968 59.66 22.65 35.99
C GLY A 968 58.67 22.74 37.15
N ASP A 969 57.36 22.75 36.87
CA ASP A 969 56.31 22.63 37.88
C ASP A 969 56.08 21.15 38.20
N ALA A 970 57.12 20.51 38.73
CA ALA A 970 57.14 19.09 39.02
C ALA A 970 56.13 18.71 40.10
N ASN A 971 55.87 19.60 41.06
CA ASN A 971 54.97 19.33 42.17
C ASN A 971 53.53 19.78 41.92
N GLU A 972 53.19 20.17 40.69
CA GLU A 972 51.82 20.50 40.30
C GLU A 972 51.24 21.73 41.05
N SER A 973 52.11 22.62 41.55
CA SER A 973 51.71 23.79 42.34
C SER A 973 51.42 25.04 41.51
N PHE A 974 51.65 24.98 40.20
CA PHE A 974 51.56 26.09 39.25
C PHE A 974 52.58 27.20 39.49
N ILE A 975 53.61 26.91 40.29
CA ILE A 975 54.74 27.79 40.57
C ILE A 975 56.01 26.95 40.54
N VAL A 976 56.96 27.31 39.69
CA VAL A 976 58.28 26.69 39.71
C VAL A 976 59.05 27.24 40.90
N SER A 977 59.26 26.39 41.90
CA SER A 977 59.78 26.74 43.21
C SER A 977 60.85 25.78 43.68
N SER A 978 61.38 26.02 44.88
CA SER A 978 62.32 25.06 45.48
C SER A 978 61.69 23.70 45.82
N ALA A 979 60.36 23.62 45.92
CA ALA A 979 59.67 22.37 46.24
C ALA A 979 59.72 21.36 45.08
N ASP A 980 59.82 21.84 43.85
CA ASP A 980 59.89 21.01 42.63
C ASP A 980 61.15 20.16 42.57
N TYR A 981 62.26 20.66 43.13
CA TYR A 981 63.49 19.88 43.26
C TYR A 981 63.31 18.61 44.09
N ASN A 982 62.40 18.60 45.07
CA ASN A 982 62.14 17.41 45.88
C ASN A 982 61.50 16.31 45.03
N VAL A 983 60.64 16.65 44.06
CA VAL A 983 60.02 15.68 43.15
C VAL A 983 61.09 15.05 42.26
N VAL A 984 61.98 15.85 41.67
CA VAL A 984 63.11 15.33 40.87
C VAL A 984 64.06 14.49 41.74
N THR A 985 64.38 14.95 42.96
CA THR A 985 65.27 14.22 43.90
C THR A 985 64.71 12.86 44.29
N SER A 986 63.42 12.82 44.64
CA SER A 986 62.76 11.58 45.06
C SER A 986 62.61 10.56 43.94
N ASN A 987 62.69 10.99 42.68
CA ASN A 987 62.54 10.15 41.50
C ASN A 987 63.84 9.98 40.70
N LEU A 988 65.00 10.42 41.21
CA LEU A 988 66.25 10.37 40.45
C LEU A 988 66.58 8.95 39.96
N LEU A 989 66.99 8.83 38.69
CA LEU A 989 67.24 7.58 37.95
C LEU A 989 65.99 6.71 37.69
N MET A 990 64.80 7.14 38.12
CA MET A 990 63.57 6.45 37.75
C MET A 990 63.28 6.66 36.27
N THR A 991 62.88 5.57 35.62
CA THR A 991 62.29 5.56 34.28
C THR A 991 60.76 5.48 34.38
N ASN A 992 60.06 5.35 33.26
CA ASN A 992 58.60 5.38 33.10
C ASN A 992 58.01 6.80 33.07
N TYR A 993 56.69 6.91 32.94
CA TYR A 993 55.96 8.17 32.93
C TYR A 993 56.03 8.85 34.31
N ASN A 994 57.12 9.58 34.54
CA ASN A 994 57.44 10.16 35.83
C ASN A 994 57.23 11.68 35.82
N GLN A 995 56.68 12.19 36.92
CA GLN A 995 56.41 13.61 37.09
C GLN A 995 57.70 14.45 37.21
N GLY A 996 58.78 13.87 37.74
CA GLY A 996 60.10 14.50 37.85
C GLY A 996 60.92 14.52 36.54
N ASP A 997 60.42 13.91 35.46
CA ASP A 997 61.06 13.93 34.13
C ASP A 997 60.66 15.21 33.39
N ILE A 998 61.28 16.32 33.78
CA ILE A 998 60.94 17.68 33.32
C ILE A 998 61.41 17.91 31.89
N ASN A 999 62.53 17.30 31.50
CA ASN A 999 63.01 17.34 30.12
C ASN A 999 62.34 16.27 29.23
N MET A 1000 61.48 15.41 29.79
CA MET A 1000 60.71 14.42 29.04
C MET A 1000 61.59 13.44 28.25
N SER A 1001 62.72 13.05 28.83
CA SER A 1001 63.72 12.17 28.21
C SER A 1001 63.53 10.68 28.53
N ALA A 1002 62.41 10.33 29.18
CA ALA A 1002 62.08 9.00 29.71
C ALA A 1002 62.88 8.58 30.97
N VAL A 1003 63.78 9.44 31.46
CA VAL A 1003 64.58 9.20 32.66
C VAL A 1003 64.76 10.46 33.48
N VAL A 1004 64.42 10.39 34.77
CA VAL A 1004 64.69 11.50 35.70
C VAL A 1004 66.18 11.54 36.01
N SER A 1005 66.84 12.65 35.70
CA SER A 1005 68.29 12.80 35.78
C SER A 1005 68.70 14.14 36.39
N ALA A 1006 70.01 14.37 36.48
CA ALA A 1006 70.53 15.66 36.87
C ALA A 1006 70.15 16.80 35.88
N ALA A 1007 69.77 16.47 34.64
CA ALA A 1007 69.40 17.45 33.64
C ALA A 1007 68.06 18.15 33.97
N ASP A 1008 67.15 17.48 34.66
CA ASP A 1008 65.83 18.01 35.03
C ASP A 1008 65.91 19.19 36.00
N TYR A 1009 66.90 19.17 36.91
CA TYR A 1009 67.19 20.28 37.81
C TYR A 1009 67.50 21.58 37.05
N ASN A 1010 68.11 21.49 35.86
CA ASN A 1010 68.48 22.67 35.09
C ASN A 1010 67.24 23.43 34.61
N LEU A 1011 66.15 22.72 34.27
CA LEU A 1011 64.90 23.34 33.84
C LEU A 1011 64.18 24.03 35.00
N ILE A 1012 64.15 23.41 36.19
CA ILE A 1012 63.62 24.06 37.41
C ILE A 1012 64.44 25.32 37.73
N THR A 1013 65.77 25.22 37.69
CA THR A 1013 66.67 26.34 38.00
C THR A 1013 66.49 27.50 37.03
N ALA A 1014 66.37 27.21 35.73
CA ALA A 1014 66.18 28.21 34.69
C ALA A 1014 64.84 28.96 34.81
N ASN A 1015 63.83 28.32 35.38
CA ASN A 1015 62.47 28.84 35.47
C ASN A 1015 62.02 29.15 36.89
N LEU A 1016 62.95 29.22 37.85
CA LEU A 1016 62.61 29.49 39.26
C LEU A 1016 61.81 30.79 39.39
N LEU A 1017 60.77 30.76 40.24
CA LEU A 1017 59.82 31.85 40.49
C LEU A 1017 58.84 32.17 39.35
N LYS A 1018 58.78 31.34 38.30
CA LYS A 1018 57.71 31.44 37.30
C LYS A 1018 56.41 30.88 37.87
N VAL A 1019 55.29 31.55 37.59
CA VAL A 1019 53.94 31.21 38.08
C VAL A 1019 52.95 31.25 36.93
N SER A 1020 51.88 30.45 37.01
CA SER A 1020 50.77 30.56 36.06
C SER A 1020 50.04 31.89 36.20
N ASN A 1021 49.81 32.57 35.08
CA ASN A 1021 48.96 33.76 35.03
C ASN A 1021 47.49 33.43 34.72
N VAL A 1022 47.13 32.16 34.64
CA VAL A 1022 45.73 31.75 34.45
C VAL A 1022 44.96 32.05 35.74
N PRO A 1023 44.00 32.99 35.74
CA PRO A 1023 43.28 33.34 36.98
C PRO A 1023 42.51 32.14 37.51
N ASN A 1024 42.41 31.97 38.83
CA ASN A 1024 41.61 30.90 39.45
C ASN A 1024 41.96 29.49 38.90
N PHE A 1025 43.25 29.21 38.64
CA PHE A 1025 43.74 27.89 38.26
C PHE A 1025 44.50 27.26 39.44
N PRO A 1026 44.11 26.07 39.93
CA PRO A 1026 43.03 25.24 39.42
C PRO A 1026 41.66 25.79 39.86
N PRO A 1027 40.59 25.50 39.11
CA PRO A 1027 39.24 25.95 39.48
C PRO A 1027 38.90 25.37 40.87
N LYS A 1028 38.64 26.25 41.85
CA LYS A 1028 38.08 25.84 43.15
C LYS A 1028 36.57 25.97 43.14
#